data_AF-A0A942DFF7-F1
#
_entry.id   AF-A0A942DFF7-F1
#
_cell.length_a   1.000
_cell.length_b   1.000
_cell.length_c   1.000
_cell.angle_alpha   90.00
_cell.angle_beta   90.00
_cell.angle_gamma   90.00
#
_symmetry.space_group_name_H-M   'P 1'
#
loop_
_entity.id
_entity.type
_entity.pdbx_description
1 polymer ?
#
loop_
_entity_poly.entity_id
_entity_poly.type
_entity_poly.pdbx_seq_one_letter_code
_entity_poly.pdbx_strand_id
1 'polypeptide(L)'
;MPPEFNSIKVPVEKDESDSALEGFGKSLINSAIQNPLNSLSQIGSSISGVKLPELHYFDPSTPADSTQKFAQQAGSVVGMLVPFMIARKAVGYSASKMNIEFSGSLLSCAGEQAATGAVMGFALTPTTDGLSGRVKNAVVDAGTFGVMGAASSKLASSFALTGEAPLANRIVRSSLFGIGSGIPGGFANAELNSIVNKGQVASMSEIRDDVASFAILGGIFGGIDALHKGKEIVKPSEMQQRFPVYSEAQLKLGREAVRNELAQVKASEQDGNSMSVLDKFNQSNLSEAQKERVLNALAAVRENHVSTRESDGSINPDQEKNWIHTQGEFGRNIDSAQRMKLTPEQTEDTLIGSMFSDAVKNKSNFMVHHRAGREAALTFLSAAKENGIGAERITGIGNMTLEHQIGPPGFMRMIYGNGIADDINLERSAELTAVLKKLAAERTPAEQATYERLHDLSNAYESRAQQLANFTGSASDRVRLADRQAFGRYVSDEEASAILSLGQKIATPFQQPVIDTKYGSKAVELTDLERSLLQRTGNEDWYVPHESTPWYAASRSLINADSIDNYATPGGFSKLVGMNGPETDIFFRDKTIDESLASPRRSFRFAYDIMTPEGKILADAELAKTDAAIERARERTSAWLRQELNVPADQPLPNIPFWNSDLVYPDRGTFEHQWWKLHKNSNRTPQQEELWSQQRFTGLTPEQIDQFLFAKRIREQMVDELRKEQRVDGSLPPDYLPVMGRPAINFAH
;
A
#
# COMPACT_ATOMS: atom_id res chain seq x y z
N MET A 1 -43.38 48.04 26.73
CA MET A 1 -41.94 47.98 27.05
C MET A 1 -41.73 46.76 27.93
N PRO A 2 -41.06 45.70 27.44
CA PRO A 2 -40.67 44.57 28.28
C PRO A 2 -39.43 44.94 29.13
N PRO A 3 -39.21 44.27 30.27
CA PRO A 3 -38.20 44.66 31.25
C PRO A 3 -36.79 44.42 30.73
N GLU A 4 -35.91 45.39 30.94
CA GLU A 4 -34.47 45.25 30.72
C GLU A 4 -33.90 44.20 31.67
N PHE A 5 -33.40 43.10 31.10
CA PHE A 5 -32.57 42.16 31.82
C PHE A 5 -31.20 42.80 32.06
N ASN A 6 -30.99 43.33 33.26
CA ASN A 6 -29.65 43.63 33.75
C ASN A 6 -28.89 42.32 33.93
N SER A 7 -27.97 42.04 33.00
CA SER A 7 -27.01 40.95 33.15
C SER A 7 -26.18 41.20 34.41
N ILE A 8 -26.26 40.28 35.36
CA ILE A 8 -25.41 40.23 36.55
C ILE A 8 -23.96 40.17 36.07
N LYS A 9 -23.21 41.27 36.22
CA LYS A 9 -21.75 41.26 36.06
C LYS A 9 -21.16 40.63 37.31
N VAL A 10 -21.00 39.31 37.27
CA VAL A 10 -20.06 38.63 38.17
C VAL A 10 -18.66 39.18 37.81
N PRO A 11 -17.89 39.74 38.75
CA PRO A 11 -16.51 40.09 38.48
C PRO A 11 -15.77 38.77 38.25
N VAL A 12 -15.49 38.48 36.98
CA VAL A 12 -14.52 37.45 36.62
C VAL A 12 -13.18 38.01 37.08
N GLU A 13 -12.66 37.49 38.20
CA GLU A 13 -11.23 37.58 38.50
C GLU A 13 -10.49 37.21 37.22
N LYS A 14 -9.48 38.00 36.82
CA LYS A 14 -8.62 37.67 35.68
C LYS A 14 -7.92 36.35 36.01
N ASP A 15 -8.57 35.26 35.63
CA ASP A 15 -8.05 33.92 35.81
C ASP A 15 -6.81 33.76 34.95
N GLU A 16 -5.88 33.00 35.48
CA GLU A 16 -4.59 32.69 34.88
C GLU A 16 -4.77 32.15 33.45
N SER A 17 -3.84 32.46 32.55
CA SER A 17 -3.88 32.08 31.13
C SER A 17 -4.34 30.62 30.91
N ASP A 18 -5.31 30.40 30.00
CA ASP A 18 -5.86 29.06 29.69
C ASP A 18 -4.75 28.01 29.56
N SER A 19 -4.87 26.86 30.22
CA SER A 19 -3.92 25.77 29.96
C SER A 19 -3.95 25.37 28.49
N ALA A 20 -2.84 24.87 27.93
CA ALA A 20 -2.80 24.47 26.52
C ALA A 20 -3.92 23.48 26.13
N LEU A 21 -4.29 22.56 27.03
CA LEU A 21 -5.39 21.61 26.81
C LEU A 21 -6.77 22.29 26.81
N GLU A 22 -6.99 23.26 27.70
CA GLU A 22 -8.22 24.06 27.73
C GLU A 22 -8.34 24.95 26.50
N GLY A 23 -7.24 25.59 26.09
CA GLY A 23 -7.14 26.33 24.83
C GLY A 23 -7.46 25.46 23.62
N PHE A 24 -6.93 24.23 23.55
CA PHE A 24 -7.28 23.27 22.50
C PHE A 24 -8.78 22.94 22.49
N GLY A 25 -9.35 22.60 23.66
CA GLY A 25 -10.76 22.22 23.79
C GLY A 25 -11.73 23.36 23.42
N LYS A 26 -11.47 24.57 23.91
CA LYS A 26 -12.25 25.77 23.56
C LYS A 26 -12.16 26.06 22.06
N SER A 27 -10.96 26.05 21.48
CA SER A 27 -10.76 26.25 20.04
C SER A 27 -11.41 25.19 19.16
N LEU A 28 -11.42 23.93 19.58
CA LEU A 28 -12.09 22.84 18.87
C LEU A 28 -13.61 23.04 18.85
N ILE A 29 -14.22 23.25 20.02
CA ILE A 29 -15.68 23.43 20.14
C ILE A 29 -16.11 24.71 19.41
N ASN A 30 -15.32 25.78 19.55
CA ASN A 30 -15.56 27.03 18.85
C ASN A 30 -15.58 26.81 17.33
N SER A 31 -14.60 26.10 16.78
CA SER A 31 -14.49 25.89 15.33
C SER A 31 -15.47 24.86 14.77
N ALA A 32 -15.80 23.81 15.54
CA ALA A 32 -16.69 22.74 15.11
C ALA A 32 -18.18 23.10 15.17
N ILE A 33 -18.57 23.92 16.15
CA ILE A 33 -19.98 24.14 16.52
C ILE A 33 -20.33 25.63 16.55
N GLN A 34 -19.60 26.42 17.32
CA GLN A 34 -19.96 27.83 17.56
C GLN A 34 -19.85 28.67 16.28
N ASN A 35 -18.73 28.57 15.56
CA ASN A 35 -18.47 29.33 14.33
C ASN A 35 -19.46 29.02 13.20
N PRO A 36 -19.77 27.74 12.88
CA PRO A 36 -20.80 27.42 11.89
C PRO A 36 -22.18 27.96 12.26
N LEU A 37 -22.61 27.83 13.52
CA LEU A 37 -23.90 28.34 13.98
C LEU A 37 -23.96 29.87 13.93
N ASN A 38 -22.89 30.55 14.32
CA ASN A 38 -22.78 32.01 14.22
C ASN A 38 -22.79 32.46 12.75
N SER A 39 -22.13 31.73 11.86
CA SER A 39 -22.16 32.02 10.42
C SER A 39 -23.57 31.89 9.83
N LEU A 40 -24.32 30.86 10.20
CA LEU A 40 -25.72 30.69 9.77
C LEU A 40 -26.66 31.74 10.40
N SER A 41 -26.44 32.10 11.66
CA SER A 41 -27.16 33.17 12.36
C SER A 41 -26.95 34.53 11.68
N GLN A 42 -25.71 34.82 11.24
CA GLN A 42 -25.37 36.01 10.46
C GLN A 42 -26.04 36.02 9.07
N ILE A 43 -26.13 34.87 8.39
CA ILE A 43 -26.89 34.75 7.12
C ILE A 43 -28.37 35.03 7.37
N GLY A 44 -28.97 34.38 8.37
CA GLY A 44 -30.37 34.60 8.74
C GLY A 44 -30.66 36.06 9.12
N SER A 45 -29.71 36.71 9.80
CA SER A 45 -29.80 38.13 10.14
C SER A 45 -29.77 39.03 8.91
N SER A 46 -28.91 38.71 7.93
CA SER A 46 -28.80 39.46 6.68
C SER A 46 -30.04 39.33 5.79
N ILE A 47 -30.71 38.18 5.81
CA ILE A 47 -31.91 37.90 5.00
C ILE A 47 -33.17 38.47 5.67
N SER A 48 -33.30 38.33 6.99
CA SER A 48 -34.49 38.77 7.73
C SER A 48 -34.46 40.25 8.13
N GLY A 49 -33.29 40.90 8.09
CA GLY A 49 -33.08 42.26 8.61
C GLY A 49 -33.10 42.36 10.14
N VAL A 50 -33.24 41.24 10.85
CA VAL A 50 -33.28 41.16 12.32
C VAL A 50 -31.99 40.53 12.81
N LYS A 51 -31.26 41.22 13.71
CA LYS A 51 -30.03 40.70 14.29
C LYS A 51 -30.33 39.51 15.21
N LEU A 52 -30.01 38.32 14.75
CA LEU A 52 -30.06 37.08 15.52
C LEU A 52 -28.86 37.01 16.48
N PRO A 53 -29.00 36.37 17.65
CA PRO A 53 -27.92 36.27 18.62
C PRO A 53 -26.76 35.42 18.09
N GLU A 54 -25.53 35.81 18.48
CA GLU A 54 -24.31 35.03 18.27
C GLU A 54 -23.95 34.32 19.59
N LEU A 55 -23.47 33.09 19.47
CA LEU A 55 -23.05 32.24 20.57
C LEU A 55 -21.58 32.56 20.90
N HIS A 56 -21.29 32.82 22.17
CA HIS A 56 -19.95 33.13 22.70
C HIS A 56 -19.67 32.31 23.97
N TYR A 57 -19.79 30.99 23.87
CA TYR A 57 -19.67 30.09 25.02
C TYR A 57 -18.25 29.56 25.21
N PHE A 58 -17.45 29.48 24.14
CA PHE A 58 -16.12 28.85 24.16
C PHE A 58 -15.07 29.69 23.43
N ASP A 59 -15.00 30.98 23.74
CA ASP A 59 -13.99 31.86 23.18
C ASP A 59 -12.62 31.52 23.81
N PRO A 60 -11.64 31.01 23.04
CA PRO A 60 -10.32 30.71 23.57
C PRO A 60 -9.63 31.99 24.05
N SER A 61 -8.97 31.97 25.21
CA SER A 61 -8.24 33.15 25.67
C SER A 61 -7.07 33.49 24.74
N THR A 62 -6.62 34.74 24.70
CA THR A 62 -5.38 35.07 23.96
C THR A 62 -4.23 34.19 24.47
N PRO A 63 -3.53 33.45 23.60
CA PRO A 63 -2.48 32.54 24.04
C PRO A 63 -1.31 33.34 24.64
N ALA A 64 -0.89 32.98 25.85
CA ALA A 64 0.21 33.61 26.58
C ALA A 64 1.60 33.12 26.11
N ASP A 65 1.66 31.93 25.47
CA ASP A 65 2.90 31.37 24.92
C ASP A 65 2.68 30.55 23.63
N SER A 66 3.79 30.09 23.04
CA SER A 66 3.78 29.30 21.80
C SER A 66 3.11 27.92 21.95
N THR A 67 3.06 27.36 23.16
CA THR A 67 2.43 26.07 23.44
C THR A 67 0.91 26.21 23.47
N GLN A 68 0.39 27.23 24.15
CA GLN A 68 -1.04 27.57 24.13
C GLN A 68 -1.49 27.97 22.72
N LYS A 69 -0.66 28.76 22.00
CA LYS A 69 -0.94 29.13 20.61
C LYS A 69 -1.05 27.91 19.70
N PHE A 70 -0.09 26.99 19.80
CA PHE A 70 -0.09 25.74 19.05
C PHE A 70 -1.30 24.87 19.39
N ALA A 71 -1.64 24.75 20.68
CA ALA A 71 -2.77 23.93 21.12
C ALA A 71 -4.12 24.50 20.65
N GLN A 72 -4.30 25.81 20.68
CA GLN A 72 -5.48 26.47 20.12
C GLN A 72 -5.57 26.30 18.58
N GLN A 73 -4.43 26.38 17.87
CA GLN A 73 -4.37 26.15 16.43
C GLN A 73 -4.75 24.71 16.06
N ALA A 74 -4.17 23.73 16.76
CA ALA A 74 -4.51 22.32 16.58
C ALA A 74 -5.98 22.04 16.87
N GLY A 75 -6.53 22.62 17.95
CA GLY A 75 -7.95 22.50 18.28
C GLY A 75 -8.84 23.05 17.19
N SER A 76 -8.50 24.24 16.66
CA SER A 76 -9.27 24.89 15.59
C SER A 76 -9.27 24.07 14.30
N VAL A 77 -8.10 23.53 13.91
CA VAL A 77 -7.97 22.68 12.71
C VAL A 77 -8.78 21.39 12.82
N VAL A 78 -8.74 20.72 13.97
CA VAL A 78 -9.56 19.52 14.22
C VAL A 78 -11.04 19.87 14.18
N GLY A 79 -11.43 21.01 14.75
CA GLY A 79 -12.82 21.47 14.74
C GLY A 79 -13.38 21.74 13.34
N MET A 80 -12.55 22.22 12.40
CA MET A 80 -12.96 22.51 11.01
C MET A 80 -13.41 21.28 10.20
N LEU A 81 -13.11 20.06 10.66
CA LEU A 81 -13.55 18.84 9.98
C LEU A 81 -15.08 18.70 9.96
N VAL A 82 -15.78 19.18 10.99
CA VAL A 82 -17.24 19.14 11.09
C VAL A 82 -17.92 20.01 10.01
N PRO A 83 -17.64 21.32 9.89
CA PRO A 83 -18.22 22.13 8.83
C PRO A 83 -17.79 21.68 7.43
N PHE A 84 -16.57 21.18 7.25
CA PHE A 84 -16.13 20.62 5.98
C PHE A 84 -17.01 19.44 5.52
N MET A 85 -17.33 18.50 6.42
CA MET A 85 -18.22 17.37 6.10
C MET A 85 -19.64 17.82 5.74
N ILE A 86 -20.16 18.86 6.42
CA ILE A 86 -21.48 19.45 6.11
C ILE A 86 -21.47 20.09 4.72
N ALA A 87 -20.44 20.90 4.42
CA ALA A 87 -20.28 21.54 3.12
C ALA A 87 -20.16 20.52 1.98
N ARG A 88 -19.40 19.44 2.21
CA ARG A 88 -19.20 18.38 1.22
C ARG A 88 -20.51 17.67 0.86
N LYS A 89 -21.33 17.36 1.86
CA LYS A 89 -22.67 16.77 1.64
C LYS A 89 -23.58 17.72 0.83
N ALA A 90 -23.53 19.02 1.12
CA ALA A 90 -24.31 20.03 0.38
C ALA A 90 -23.86 20.14 -1.09
N VAL A 91 -22.56 20.07 -1.36
CA VAL A 91 -22.01 20.05 -2.73
C VAL A 91 -22.41 18.77 -3.47
N GLY A 92 -22.27 17.60 -2.87
CA GLY A 92 -22.68 16.33 -3.48
C GLY A 92 -24.18 16.25 -3.77
N TYR A 93 -25.02 16.77 -2.86
CA TYR A 93 -26.47 16.86 -3.09
C TYR A 93 -26.82 17.84 -4.23
N SER A 94 -26.12 18.97 -4.33
CA SER A 94 -26.35 19.97 -5.38
C SER A 94 -25.87 19.48 -6.75
N ALA A 95 -24.72 18.80 -6.82
CA ALA A 95 -24.17 18.23 -8.04
C ALA A 95 -25.06 17.12 -8.62
N SER A 96 -25.57 16.23 -7.76
CA SER A 96 -26.50 15.16 -8.17
C SER A 96 -27.86 15.68 -8.65
N LYS A 97 -28.35 16.81 -8.11
CA LYS A 97 -29.59 17.47 -8.59
C LYS A 97 -29.41 18.25 -9.90
N MET A 98 -28.20 18.73 -10.18
CA MET A 98 -27.87 19.48 -11.39
C MET A 98 -27.27 18.62 -12.51
N ASN A 99 -27.17 17.30 -12.32
CA ASN A 99 -26.59 16.35 -13.27
C ASN A 99 -25.13 16.71 -13.66
N ILE A 100 -24.37 17.28 -12.73
CA ILE A 100 -22.97 17.64 -12.94
C ILE A 100 -22.11 16.42 -12.59
N GLU A 101 -21.58 15.74 -13.60
CA GLU A 101 -20.65 14.61 -13.41
C GLU A 101 -19.22 15.10 -13.17
N PHE A 102 -18.68 14.82 -11.97
CA PHE A 102 -17.27 15.00 -11.66
C PHE A 102 -16.47 13.72 -11.97
N SER A 103 -16.61 13.15 -13.18
CA SER A 103 -15.97 11.87 -13.52
C SER A 103 -14.54 12.02 -14.08
N GLY A 104 -13.58 11.32 -13.48
CA GLY A 104 -12.47 10.65 -14.19
C GLY A 104 -11.17 11.41 -14.49
N SER A 105 -10.99 12.68 -14.10
CA SER A 105 -9.72 13.39 -14.32
C SER A 105 -9.16 14.03 -13.05
N LEU A 106 -7.86 14.32 -13.03
CA LEU A 106 -7.17 15.00 -11.92
C LEU A 106 -7.81 16.36 -11.56
N LEU A 107 -8.50 16.96 -12.53
CA LEU A 107 -9.29 18.19 -12.39
C LEU A 107 -10.63 17.98 -11.65
N SER A 108 -11.23 16.79 -11.65
CA SER A 108 -12.55 16.57 -11.03
C SER A 108 -12.48 16.43 -9.51
N CYS A 109 -11.42 15.81 -8.96
CA CYS A 109 -11.19 15.72 -7.51
C CYS A 109 -10.80 17.09 -6.91
N ALA A 110 -9.92 17.84 -7.58
CA ALA A 110 -9.60 19.21 -7.19
C ALA A 110 -10.84 20.12 -7.26
N GLY A 111 -11.69 19.93 -8.28
CA GLY A 111 -12.94 20.67 -8.45
C GLY A 111 -13.98 20.41 -7.35
N GLU A 112 -14.21 19.16 -6.97
CA GLU A 112 -15.14 18.80 -5.88
C GLU A 112 -14.67 19.37 -4.53
N GLN A 113 -13.38 19.27 -4.25
CA GLN A 113 -12.79 19.77 -3.01
C GLN A 113 -12.76 21.31 -2.97
N ALA A 114 -12.48 21.97 -4.10
CA ALA A 114 -12.60 23.42 -4.22
C ALA A 114 -14.05 23.90 -4.03
N ALA A 115 -15.02 23.21 -4.63
CA ALA A 115 -16.44 23.52 -4.45
C ALA A 115 -16.88 23.32 -2.99
N THR A 116 -16.39 22.27 -2.34
CA THR A 116 -16.62 22.00 -0.91
C THR A 116 -16.03 23.10 -0.03
N GLY A 117 -14.78 23.50 -0.30
CA GLY A 117 -14.14 24.64 0.36
C GLY A 117 -14.92 25.93 0.16
N ALA A 118 -15.41 26.20 -1.06
CA ALA A 118 -16.22 27.38 -1.36
C ALA A 118 -17.50 27.44 -0.51
N VAL A 119 -18.23 26.33 -0.42
CA VAL A 119 -19.45 26.24 0.38
C VAL A 119 -19.14 26.39 1.87
N MET A 120 -18.06 25.79 2.36
CA MET A 120 -17.62 25.95 3.74
C MET A 120 -17.31 27.41 4.07
N GLY A 121 -16.45 28.06 3.28
CA GLY A 121 -16.06 29.44 3.50
C GLY A 121 -17.21 30.44 3.38
N PHE A 122 -18.14 30.20 2.46
CA PHE A 122 -19.30 31.08 2.29
C PHE A 122 -20.33 30.94 3.42
N ALA A 123 -20.67 29.70 3.77
CA ALA A 123 -21.86 29.39 4.58
C ALA A 123 -21.53 29.10 6.05
N LEU A 124 -20.34 28.58 6.34
CA LEU A 124 -19.99 28.01 7.65
C LEU A 124 -18.82 28.72 8.33
N THR A 125 -18.07 29.56 7.61
CA THR A 125 -17.04 30.42 8.20
C THR A 125 -17.64 31.80 8.52
N PRO A 126 -17.76 32.20 9.80
CA PRO A 126 -18.35 33.48 10.18
C PRO A 126 -17.49 34.66 9.73
N THR A 127 -18.10 35.83 9.55
CA THR A 127 -17.39 37.05 9.15
C THR A 127 -18.08 38.32 9.62
N THR A 128 -17.29 39.34 9.94
CA THR A 128 -17.77 40.67 10.29
C THR A 128 -18.02 41.56 9.08
N ASP A 129 -17.54 41.17 7.89
CA ASP A 129 -17.55 42.01 6.68
C ASP A 129 -18.77 41.76 5.78
N GLY A 130 -19.83 41.17 6.34
CA GLY A 130 -21.06 40.85 5.63
C GLY A 130 -20.85 39.95 4.41
N LEU A 131 -21.57 40.21 3.32
CA LEU A 131 -21.49 39.39 2.09
C LEU A 131 -20.07 39.40 1.47
N SER A 132 -19.35 40.52 1.57
CA SER A 132 -17.99 40.66 1.05
C SER A 132 -17.03 39.69 1.76
N GLY A 133 -17.08 39.63 3.08
CA GLY A 133 -16.28 38.67 3.87
C GLY A 133 -16.60 37.20 3.56
N ARG A 134 -17.87 36.89 3.24
CA ARG A 134 -18.28 35.51 2.89
C ARG A 134 -17.75 35.07 1.55
N VAL A 135 -17.79 35.95 0.54
CA VAL A 135 -17.19 35.67 -0.77
C VAL A 135 -15.68 35.50 -0.64
N LYS A 136 -15.03 36.33 0.19
CA LYS A 136 -13.60 36.19 0.50
C LYS A 136 -13.27 34.84 1.14
N ASN A 137 -13.97 34.46 2.20
CA ASN A 137 -13.79 33.16 2.85
C ASN A 137 -14.07 32.00 1.88
N ALA A 138 -15.10 32.10 1.04
CA ALA A 138 -15.39 31.11 0.01
C ALA A 138 -14.22 30.92 -0.97
N VAL A 139 -13.59 32.00 -1.43
CA VAL A 139 -12.45 31.93 -2.35
C VAL A 139 -11.22 31.34 -1.66
N VAL A 140 -10.94 31.74 -0.42
CA VAL A 140 -9.82 31.24 0.38
C VAL A 140 -9.95 29.75 0.64
N ASP A 141 -11.11 29.31 1.11
CA ASP A 141 -11.36 27.91 1.44
C ASP A 141 -11.44 27.07 0.15
N ALA A 142 -12.02 27.59 -0.94
CA ALA A 142 -12.02 26.91 -2.23
C ALA A 142 -10.62 26.65 -2.78
N GLY A 143 -9.73 27.65 -2.71
CA GLY A 143 -8.36 27.48 -3.17
C GLY A 143 -7.57 26.54 -2.25
N THR A 144 -7.75 26.65 -0.94
CA THR A 144 -7.12 25.77 0.06
C THR A 144 -7.49 24.30 -0.18
N PHE A 145 -8.79 23.99 -0.22
CA PHE A 145 -9.26 22.62 -0.39
C PHE A 145 -9.09 22.13 -1.83
N GLY A 146 -9.13 23.01 -2.83
CA GLY A 146 -8.80 22.67 -4.22
C GLY A 146 -7.34 22.24 -4.39
N VAL A 147 -6.40 22.94 -3.76
CA VAL A 147 -4.98 22.58 -3.74
C VAL A 147 -4.76 21.27 -2.98
N MET A 148 -5.44 21.08 -1.84
CA MET A 148 -5.41 19.82 -1.11
C MET A 148 -6.02 18.66 -1.92
N GLY A 149 -7.11 18.88 -2.66
CA GLY A 149 -7.74 17.91 -3.56
C GLY A 149 -6.84 17.50 -4.74
N ALA A 150 -6.17 18.48 -5.35
CA ALA A 150 -5.19 18.23 -6.41
C ALA A 150 -3.99 17.42 -5.89
N ALA A 151 -3.49 17.75 -4.69
CA ALA A 151 -2.38 17.04 -4.04
C ALA A 151 -2.76 15.64 -3.53
N SER A 152 -4.01 15.43 -3.10
CA SER A 152 -4.53 14.15 -2.58
C SER A 152 -5.06 13.18 -3.63
N SER A 153 -5.20 13.58 -4.90
CA SER A 153 -5.47 12.66 -6.02
C SER A 153 -4.35 11.62 -6.26
N LYS A 154 -3.22 11.74 -5.55
CA LYS A 154 -2.16 10.74 -5.43
C LYS A 154 -2.04 10.08 -4.03
N LEU A 155 -2.88 10.42 -3.05
CA LEU A 155 -2.69 10.11 -1.62
C LEU A 155 -4.00 10.28 -0.81
N ALA A 156 -5.02 9.46 -1.04
CA ALA A 156 -6.34 9.61 -0.41
C ALA A 156 -6.66 8.49 0.61
N SER A 157 -6.07 8.48 1.81
CA SER A 157 -6.58 7.63 2.93
C SER A 157 -6.02 7.89 4.36
N SER A 158 -5.52 9.08 4.73
CA SER A 158 -4.80 9.23 6.02
C SER A 158 -5.17 10.46 6.86
N PHE A 159 -6.23 10.38 7.67
CA PHE A 159 -6.50 11.33 8.76
C PHE A 159 -7.25 10.63 9.91
N ALA A 160 -6.54 10.27 11.01
CA ALA A 160 -6.93 10.55 12.41
C ALA A 160 -6.28 9.65 13.48
N LEU A 161 -5.50 10.22 14.43
CA LEU A 161 -5.49 9.92 15.90
C LEU A 161 -4.45 10.82 16.63
N THR A 162 -4.57 10.96 17.95
CA THR A 162 -3.56 10.53 18.97
C THR A 162 -4.20 10.32 20.37
N GLY A 163 -3.67 9.38 21.19
CA GLY A 163 -3.96 9.22 22.63
C GLY A 163 -3.24 8.07 23.41
N GLU A 164 -2.44 8.38 24.47
CA GLU A 164 -2.00 7.54 25.65
C GLU A 164 -0.53 7.70 26.26
N ALA A 165 -0.23 8.62 27.24
CA ALA A 165 0.98 9.01 28.05
C ALA A 165 1.01 10.54 28.45
N PRO A 166 1.74 11.08 29.45
CA PRO A 166 1.60 12.50 29.86
C PRO A 166 1.97 13.55 28.80
N LEU A 167 1.10 14.55 28.61
CA LEU A 167 0.99 15.42 27.42
C LEU A 167 2.28 16.21 27.07
N ALA A 168 3.01 16.74 28.05
CA ALA A 168 4.22 17.53 27.81
C ALA A 168 5.40 16.69 27.25
N ASN A 169 5.53 15.44 27.69
CA ASN A 169 6.54 14.50 27.16
C ASN A 169 6.14 13.91 25.79
N ARG A 170 4.85 13.95 25.44
CA ARG A 170 4.39 13.62 24.07
C ARG A 170 4.65 14.75 23.10
N ILE A 171 4.37 16.00 23.47
CA ILE A 171 4.52 17.15 22.56
C ILE A 171 5.99 17.36 22.14
N VAL A 172 6.96 17.18 23.04
CA VAL A 172 8.39 17.31 22.73
C VAL A 172 8.93 16.12 21.90
N ARG A 173 8.33 14.92 22.03
CA ARG A 173 8.72 13.73 21.26
C ARG A 173 7.99 13.60 19.93
N SER A 174 6.77 14.13 19.81
CA SER A 174 5.92 14.03 18.61
C SER A 174 6.17 15.15 17.60
N SER A 175 6.71 16.30 18.01
CA SER A 175 7.12 17.38 17.09
C SER A 175 8.37 17.04 16.26
N LEU A 176 9.08 15.95 16.61
CA LEU A 176 10.26 15.45 15.92
C LEU A 176 9.94 14.46 14.78
N PHE A 177 8.67 14.15 14.48
CA PHE A 177 8.32 13.11 13.49
C PHE A 177 7.06 13.43 12.67
N GLY A 178 7.25 13.88 11.41
CA GLY A 178 6.22 13.81 10.35
C GLY A 178 5.80 15.16 9.74
N ILE A 179 6.10 15.40 8.44
CA ILE A 179 5.78 16.65 7.71
C ILE A 179 5.46 16.40 6.21
N GLY A 180 4.56 15.48 5.86
CA GLY A 180 4.35 15.05 4.45
C GLY A 180 3.20 15.71 3.69
N SER A 181 1.96 15.40 4.06
CA SER A 181 0.77 15.66 3.23
C SER A 181 0.05 16.98 3.52
N GLY A 182 0.36 17.62 4.64
CA GLY A 182 -0.32 18.83 5.08
C GLY A 182 0.23 20.16 4.62
N ILE A 183 1.46 20.13 4.12
CA ILE A 183 2.20 21.33 3.70
C ILE A 183 1.41 22.06 2.59
N PRO A 184 0.99 21.44 1.47
CA PRO A 184 0.39 22.20 0.37
C PRO A 184 -0.92 22.92 0.74
N GLY A 185 -1.71 22.35 1.67
CA GLY A 185 -2.93 22.96 2.19
C GLY A 185 -2.68 24.14 3.14
N GLY A 186 -1.73 23.99 4.07
CA GLY A 186 -1.33 25.08 4.98
C GLY A 186 -0.72 26.27 4.24
N PHE A 187 0.04 26.02 3.18
CA PHE A 187 0.60 27.08 2.31
C PHE A 187 -0.48 27.81 1.51
N ALA A 188 -1.38 27.08 0.86
CA ALA A 188 -2.47 27.67 0.09
C ALA A 188 -3.41 28.50 0.98
N ASN A 189 -3.72 28.02 2.19
CA ASN A 189 -4.58 28.73 3.13
C ASN A 189 -3.96 30.05 3.61
N ALA A 190 -2.71 30.01 4.09
CA ALA A 190 -2.04 31.21 4.58
C ALA A 190 -1.94 32.28 3.48
N GLU A 191 -1.51 31.89 2.28
CA GLU A 191 -1.31 32.80 1.15
C GLU A 191 -2.63 33.37 0.62
N LEU A 192 -3.65 32.53 0.39
CA LEU A 192 -4.95 33.00 -0.07
C LEU A 192 -5.63 33.87 0.98
N ASN A 193 -5.57 33.49 2.25
CA ASN A 193 -6.16 34.27 3.35
C ASN A 193 -5.52 35.67 3.44
N SER A 194 -4.19 35.77 3.33
CA SER A 194 -3.51 37.07 3.36
C SER A 194 -3.77 37.91 2.11
N ILE A 195 -3.78 37.30 0.91
CA ILE A 195 -4.05 38.02 -0.34
C ILE A 195 -5.49 38.53 -0.37
N VAL A 196 -6.45 37.69 0.01
CA VAL A 196 -7.88 38.00 -0.08
C VAL A 196 -8.34 38.93 1.05
N ASN A 197 -7.83 38.75 2.28
CA ASN A 197 -8.27 39.54 3.44
C ASN A 197 -7.37 40.73 3.76
N LYS A 198 -6.08 40.69 3.40
CA LYS A 198 -5.09 41.76 3.72
C LYS A 198 -4.52 42.44 2.47
N GLY A 199 -4.82 41.96 1.26
CA GLY A 199 -4.32 42.53 0.01
C GLY A 199 -2.82 42.35 -0.19
N GLN A 200 -2.19 41.43 0.55
CA GLN A 200 -0.74 41.21 0.56
C GLN A 200 -0.43 39.72 0.74
N VAL A 201 0.77 39.29 0.35
CA VAL A 201 1.20 37.88 0.52
C VAL A 201 1.40 37.58 2.01
N ALA A 202 1.16 36.33 2.41
CA ALA A 202 1.30 35.89 3.80
C ALA A 202 2.73 36.10 4.33
N SER A 203 2.82 36.61 5.55
CA SER A 203 4.08 36.75 6.27
C SER A 203 4.59 35.38 6.76
N MET A 204 5.90 35.24 6.97
CA MET A 204 6.51 33.97 7.36
C MET A 204 5.97 33.39 8.69
N SER A 205 5.46 34.23 9.59
CA SER A 205 4.78 33.76 10.80
C SER A 205 3.40 33.16 10.53
N GLU A 206 2.67 33.65 9.53
CA GLU A 206 1.33 33.14 9.15
C GLU A 206 1.46 31.81 8.42
N ILE A 207 2.45 31.72 7.54
CA ILE A 207 2.81 30.50 6.81
C ILE A 207 3.25 29.38 7.75
N ARG A 208 4.15 29.67 8.69
CA ARG A 208 4.68 28.67 9.64
C ARG A 208 3.60 28.07 10.52
N ASP A 209 2.67 28.90 10.97
CA ASP A 209 1.61 28.53 11.91
C ASP A 209 0.55 27.61 11.24
N ASP A 210 0.22 27.85 9.97
CA ASP A 210 -0.73 27.00 9.22
C ASP A 210 -0.12 25.69 8.73
N VAL A 211 1.19 25.64 8.48
CA VAL A 211 1.90 24.47 7.93
C VAL A 211 2.23 23.45 9.00
N ALA A 212 2.61 23.91 10.19
CA ALA A 212 2.86 23.06 11.35
C ALA A 212 1.62 22.23 11.74
N SER A 213 0.43 22.78 11.55
CA SER A 213 -0.83 22.14 11.93
C SER A 213 -1.21 20.95 11.03
N PHE A 214 -0.77 20.93 9.77
CA PHE A 214 -1.11 19.87 8.83
C PHE A 214 0.05 18.87 8.58
N ALA A 215 1.30 19.28 8.84
CA ALA A 215 2.51 18.45 8.70
C ALA A 215 2.47 17.10 9.46
N ILE A 216 1.94 17.14 10.68
CA ILE A 216 1.97 16.08 11.70
C ILE A 216 1.39 14.72 11.23
N LEU A 217 0.60 14.68 10.15
CA LEU A 217 -0.07 13.47 9.67
C LEU A 217 0.78 12.52 8.81
N GLY A 218 1.90 12.97 8.25
CA GLY A 218 2.65 12.20 7.24
C GLY A 218 3.72 11.23 7.75
N GLY A 219 4.17 11.35 9.00
CA GLY A 219 5.39 10.67 9.50
C GLY A 219 5.24 9.23 9.99
N ILE A 220 4.08 8.58 9.79
CA ILE A 220 3.67 7.43 10.61
C ILE A 220 3.58 6.09 9.83
N PHE A 221 3.75 6.05 8.50
CA PHE A 221 3.16 4.96 7.69
C PHE A 221 4.08 3.96 6.92
N GLY A 222 5.36 3.73 7.23
CA GLY A 222 6.22 2.87 6.36
C GLY A 222 7.13 1.82 7.02
N GLY A 223 6.99 0.55 6.63
CA GLY A 223 8.16 -0.31 6.33
C GLY A 223 8.90 -1.12 7.41
N ILE A 224 8.74 -0.84 8.70
CA ILE A 224 9.76 -1.28 9.70
C ILE A 224 10.03 -2.81 9.80
N ASP A 225 9.03 -3.70 9.72
CA ASP A 225 9.26 -5.14 10.02
C ASP A 225 9.74 -5.97 8.82
N ALA A 226 9.45 -5.57 7.58
CA ALA A 226 9.92 -6.29 6.39
C ALA A 226 11.42 -6.06 6.12
N LEU A 227 11.98 -4.93 6.57
CA LEU A 227 13.35 -4.50 6.26
C LEU A 227 14.41 -5.08 7.20
N HIS A 228 14.07 -5.31 8.48
CA HIS A 228 15.01 -5.89 9.44
C HIS A 228 15.10 -7.42 9.36
N LYS A 229 14.01 -8.12 9.00
CA LYS A 229 14.02 -9.58 8.78
C LYS A 229 14.36 -9.99 7.34
N GLY A 230 14.13 -9.11 6.34
CA GLY A 230 14.32 -9.39 4.91
C GLY A 230 15.77 -9.48 4.40
N LYS A 231 16.77 -9.36 5.29
CA LYS A 231 18.21 -9.44 4.94
C LYS A 231 18.78 -10.86 5.07
N GLU A 232 18.10 -11.78 5.76
CA GLU A 232 18.62 -13.14 5.94
C GLU A 232 18.41 -13.97 4.67
N ILE A 233 19.50 -14.16 3.91
CA ILE A 233 19.58 -15.24 2.92
C ILE A 233 19.38 -16.54 3.69
N VAL A 234 18.39 -17.33 3.27
CA VAL A 234 18.12 -18.63 3.86
C VAL A 234 19.41 -19.46 3.88
N LYS A 235 19.79 -19.94 5.07
CA LYS A 235 21.05 -20.67 5.25
C LYS A 235 21.04 -21.94 4.39
N PRO A 236 22.19 -22.39 3.86
CA PRO A 236 22.26 -23.63 3.07
C PRO A 236 21.65 -24.85 3.76
N SER A 237 21.81 -24.96 5.08
CA SER A 237 21.21 -26.04 5.87
C SER A 237 19.67 -25.97 5.90
N GLU A 238 19.09 -24.77 5.96
CA GLU A 238 17.64 -24.59 5.87
C GLU A 238 17.16 -24.92 4.45
N MET A 239 17.91 -24.53 3.41
CA MET A 239 17.58 -24.92 2.04
C MET A 239 17.60 -26.43 1.82
N GLN A 240 18.57 -27.14 2.40
CA GLN A 240 18.59 -28.61 2.37
C GLN A 240 17.44 -29.24 3.14
N GLN A 241 16.96 -28.61 4.21
CA GLN A 241 15.74 -29.05 4.90
C GLN A 241 14.49 -28.77 4.08
N ARG A 242 14.47 -27.67 3.30
CA ARG A 242 13.43 -27.27 2.34
C ARG A 242 13.32 -28.19 1.15
N PHE A 243 14.46 -28.55 0.59
CA PHE A 243 14.57 -29.39 -0.59
C PHE A 243 15.57 -30.51 -0.29
N PRO A 244 15.18 -31.48 0.56
CA PRO A 244 16.02 -32.63 0.85
C PRO A 244 16.19 -33.49 -0.41
N VAL A 245 17.14 -34.42 -0.35
CA VAL A 245 17.23 -35.47 -1.36
C VAL A 245 16.05 -36.41 -1.18
N TYR A 246 15.13 -36.40 -2.14
CA TYR A 246 13.98 -37.29 -2.16
C TYR A 246 14.34 -38.62 -2.80
N SER A 247 13.86 -39.72 -2.24
CA SER A 247 13.90 -41.03 -2.90
C SER A 247 12.95 -41.08 -4.10
N GLU A 248 13.20 -41.99 -5.03
CA GLU A 248 12.30 -42.18 -6.19
C GLU A 248 10.86 -42.53 -5.77
N ALA A 249 10.68 -43.28 -4.67
CA ALA A 249 9.35 -43.58 -4.14
C ALA A 249 8.63 -42.32 -3.65
N GLN A 250 9.33 -41.40 -2.99
CA GLN A 250 8.77 -40.11 -2.57
C GLN A 250 8.43 -39.24 -3.78
N LEU A 251 9.37 -39.11 -4.74
CA LEU A 251 9.14 -38.34 -5.96
C LEU A 251 7.94 -38.87 -6.73
N LYS A 252 7.78 -40.20 -6.85
CA LYS A 252 6.61 -40.80 -7.50
C LYS A 252 5.29 -40.38 -6.85
N LEU A 253 5.18 -40.43 -5.51
CA LEU A 253 4.00 -39.95 -4.79
C LEU A 253 3.75 -38.46 -5.06
N GLY A 254 4.81 -37.66 -5.05
CA GLY A 254 4.73 -36.24 -5.38
C GLY A 254 4.25 -35.99 -6.82
N ARG A 255 4.77 -36.74 -7.80
CA ARG A 255 4.34 -36.66 -9.21
C ARG A 255 2.87 -37.02 -9.37
N GLU A 256 2.39 -38.06 -8.68
CA GLU A 256 0.97 -38.45 -8.70
C GLU A 256 0.09 -37.34 -8.12
N ALA A 257 0.46 -36.74 -6.99
CA ALA A 257 -0.27 -35.62 -6.41
C ALA A 257 -0.31 -34.40 -7.34
N VAL A 258 0.84 -34.00 -7.89
CA VAL A 258 0.94 -32.89 -8.86
C VAL A 258 0.07 -33.15 -10.09
N ARG A 259 0.10 -34.36 -10.67
CA ARG A 259 -0.75 -34.69 -11.83
C ARG A 259 -2.23 -34.56 -11.49
N ASN A 260 -2.66 -35.11 -10.35
CA ASN A 260 -4.04 -35.02 -9.91
C ASN A 260 -4.49 -33.56 -9.72
N GLU A 261 -3.63 -32.71 -9.18
CA GLU A 261 -3.95 -31.30 -8.95
C GLU A 261 -3.98 -30.50 -10.26
N LEU A 262 -2.99 -30.66 -11.14
CA LEU A 262 -2.95 -29.99 -12.45
C LEU A 262 -4.07 -30.43 -13.39
N ALA A 263 -4.61 -31.64 -13.24
CA ALA A 263 -5.77 -32.12 -14.00
C ALA A 263 -7.05 -31.31 -13.69
N GLN A 264 -7.07 -30.61 -12.56
CA GLN A 264 -8.22 -29.84 -12.09
C GLN A 264 -8.09 -28.35 -12.36
N VAL A 265 -6.95 -27.88 -12.86
CA VAL A 265 -6.70 -26.46 -13.14
C VAL A 265 -6.94 -26.21 -14.62
N LYS A 266 -7.72 -25.18 -14.96
CA LYS A 266 -7.95 -24.79 -16.35
C LYS A 266 -6.68 -24.19 -16.96
N ALA A 267 -6.32 -24.65 -18.14
CA ALA A 267 -5.31 -23.98 -18.96
C ALA A 267 -5.97 -22.93 -19.89
N SER A 268 -5.15 -22.11 -20.58
CA SER A 268 -5.67 -21.26 -21.66
C SER A 268 -6.45 -22.09 -22.67
N GLU A 269 -7.73 -21.79 -22.89
CA GLU A 269 -8.50 -22.41 -23.97
C GLU A 269 -7.87 -22.14 -25.34
N GLN A 270 -7.70 -23.20 -26.14
CA GLN A 270 -7.61 -23.11 -27.60
C GLN A 270 -8.99 -23.53 -28.16
N ASP A 271 -9.55 -22.72 -29.06
CA ASP A 271 -10.76 -23.05 -29.82
C ASP A 271 -12.04 -23.33 -28.99
N GLY A 272 -12.13 -22.78 -27.78
CA GLY A 272 -13.34 -22.84 -26.94
C GLY A 272 -13.55 -24.16 -26.19
N ASN A 273 -12.58 -25.08 -26.21
CA ASN A 273 -12.59 -26.29 -25.38
C ASN A 273 -11.76 -26.08 -24.11
N SER A 274 -12.37 -26.30 -22.93
CA SER A 274 -11.63 -26.27 -21.67
C SER A 274 -10.71 -27.49 -21.57
N MET A 275 -9.41 -27.27 -21.52
CA MET A 275 -8.42 -28.31 -21.24
C MET A 275 -7.77 -28.07 -19.87
N SER A 276 -7.32 -29.14 -19.22
CA SER A 276 -6.57 -28.99 -17.97
C SER A 276 -5.12 -28.57 -18.23
N VAL A 277 -4.47 -28.01 -17.21
CA VAL A 277 -3.03 -27.72 -17.24
C VAL A 277 -2.23 -29.02 -17.44
N LEU A 278 -2.69 -30.14 -16.86
CA LEU A 278 -2.06 -31.45 -17.09
C LEU A 278 -2.14 -31.88 -18.55
N ASP A 279 -3.31 -31.76 -19.20
CA ASP A 279 -3.47 -32.14 -20.60
C ASP A 279 -2.56 -31.32 -21.50
N LYS A 280 -2.48 -30.01 -21.23
CA LYS A 280 -1.58 -29.09 -21.94
C LYS A 280 -0.12 -29.48 -21.76
N PHE A 281 0.28 -29.82 -20.54
CA PHE A 281 1.63 -30.30 -20.26
C PHE A 281 1.96 -31.61 -20.98
N ASN A 282 1.01 -32.55 -21.01
CA ASN A 282 1.18 -33.81 -21.73
C ASN A 282 1.33 -33.61 -23.25
N GLN A 283 0.69 -32.57 -23.80
CA GLN A 283 0.77 -32.16 -25.21
C GLN A 283 1.98 -31.26 -25.54
N SER A 284 2.81 -30.92 -24.55
CA SER A 284 4.03 -30.12 -24.77
C SER A 284 5.04 -30.85 -25.69
N ASN A 285 6.01 -30.09 -26.21
CA ASN A 285 7.10 -30.61 -27.04
C ASN A 285 8.19 -31.37 -26.25
N LEU A 286 7.98 -31.61 -24.95
CA LEU A 286 8.92 -32.29 -24.08
C LEU A 286 8.92 -33.80 -24.32
N SER A 287 10.10 -34.42 -24.23
CA SER A 287 10.21 -35.88 -24.11
C SER A 287 9.70 -36.36 -22.74
N GLU A 288 9.38 -37.66 -22.62
CA GLU A 288 8.92 -38.23 -21.34
C GLU A 288 9.94 -38.05 -20.21
N ALA A 289 11.24 -38.18 -20.49
CA ALA A 289 12.29 -37.93 -19.50
C ALA A 289 12.32 -36.46 -19.03
N GLN A 290 12.08 -35.51 -19.94
CA GLN A 290 11.98 -34.10 -19.58
C GLN A 290 10.71 -33.82 -18.76
N LYS A 291 9.57 -34.40 -19.17
CA LYS A 291 8.32 -34.27 -18.41
C LYS A 291 8.48 -34.81 -16.98
N GLU A 292 9.16 -35.94 -16.81
CA GLU A 292 9.43 -36.52 -15.50
C GLU A 292 10.31 -35.61 -14.63
N ARG A 293 11.36 -34.99 -15.19
CA ARG A 293 12.19 -34.02 -14.46
C ARG A 293 11.43 -32.77 -14.05
N VAL A 294 10.60 -32.23 -14.93
CA VAL A 294 9.73 -31.09 -14.62
C VAL A 294 8.77 -31.46 -13.48
N LEU A 295 8.15 -32.65 -13.54
CA LEU A 295 7.26 -33.11 -12.47
C LEU A 295 7.99 -33.38 -11.14
N ASN A 296 9.25 -33.83 -11.18
CA ASN A 296 10.06 -33.98 -9.97
C ASN A 296 10.34 -32.63 -9.31
N ALA A 297 10.70 -31.61 -10.10
CA ALA A 297 10.87 -30.24 -9.60
C ALA A 297 9.56 -29.70 -9.00
N LEU A 298 8.45 -29.87 -9.73
CA LEU A 298 7.14 -29.41 -9.30
C LEU A 298 6.65 -30.13 -8.03
N ALA A 299 6.92 -31.43 -7.91
CA ALA A 299 6.63 -32.20 -6.70
C ALA A 299 7.37 -31.64 -5.49
N ALA A 300 8.66 -31.31 -5.62
CA ALA A 300 9.46 -30.74 -4.55
C ALA A 300 8.98 -29.34 -4.11
N VAL A 301 8.61 -28.50 -5.09
CA VAL A 301 8.03 -27.17 -4.84
C VAL A 301 6.67 -27.29 -4.14
N ARG A 302 5.78 -28.14 -4.66
CA ARG A 302 4.49 -28.46 -4.04
C ARG A 302 4.69 -28.84 -2.58
N GLU A 303 5.53 -29.85 -2.32
CA GLU A 303 5.75 -30.35 -0.97
C GLU A 303 6.26 -29.26 -0.02
N ASN A 304 7.12 -28.35 -0.50
CA ASN A 304 7.58 -27.23 0.32
C ASN A 304 6.46 -26.25 0.70
N HIS A 305 5.54 -25.92 -0.21
CA HIS A 305 4.38 -25.10 0.14
C HIS A 305 3.45 -25.81 1.12
N VAL A 306 3.03 -27.04 0.80
CA VAL A 306 1.97 -27.76 1.56
C VAL A 306 2.44 -28.33 2.90
N SER A 307 3.76 -28.40 3.14
CA SER A 307 4.36 -28.78 4.42
C SER A 307 4.41 -27.63 5.43
N THR A 308 4.17 -26.40 4.99
CA THR A 308 4.07 -25.25 5.90
C THR A 308 2.63 -25.17 6.42
N ARG A 309 2.44 -25.45 7.71
CA ARG A 309 1.11 -25.64 8.31
C ARG A 309 0.88 -24.72 9.49
N GLU A 310 -0.38 -24.39 9.72
CA GLU A 310 -0.84 -23.71 10.93
C GLU A 310 -0.95 -24.72 12.09
N SER A 311 -1.15 -24.19 13.30
CA SER A 311 -1.25 -25.00 14.52
C SER A 311 -2.43 -25.99 14.54
N ASP A 312 -3.48 -25.72 13.76
CA ASP A 312 -4.64 -26.60 13.59
C ASP A 312 -4.43 -27.68 12.51
N GLY A 313 -3.27 -27.68 11.87
CA GLY A 313 -2.90 -28.62 10.82
C GLY A 313 -3.39 -28.23 9.43
N SER A 314 -4.02 -27.08 9.22
CA SER A 314 -4.32 -26.59 7.86
C SER A 314 -3.05 -26.12 7.15
N ILE A 315 -3.05 -26.08 5.82
CA ILE A 315 -2.00 -25.37 5.08
C ILE A 315 -1.94 -23.90 5.49
N ASN A 316 -0.74 -23.33 5.58
CA ASN A 316 -0.56 -21.90 5.79
C ASN A 316 -1.20 -21.12 4.62
N PRO A 317 -2.09 -20.13 4.86
CA PRO A 317 -2.82 -19.45 3.80
C PRO A 317 -1.94 -18.72 2.76
N ASP A 318 -0.76 -18.24 3.14
CA ASP A 318 0.16 -17.62 2.17
C ASP A 318 0.80 -18.68 1.27
N GLN A 319 1.11 -19.86 1.82
CA GLN A 319 1.65 -20.98 1.02
C GLN A 319 0.59 -21.65 0.14
N GLU A 320 -0.66 -21.71 0.58
CA GLU A 320 -1.79 -22.14 -0.26
C GLU A 320 -1.90 -21.24 -1.51
N LYS A 321 -1.89 -19.91 -1.31
CA LYS A 321 -1.91 -18.93 -2.40
C LYS A 321 -0.73 -19.09 -3.35
N ASN A 322 0.47 -19.30 -2.80
CA ASN A 322 1.66 -19.54 -3.61
C ASN A 322 1.52 -20.81 -4.45
N TRP A 323 1.00 -21.91 -3.87
CA TRP A 323 0.81 -23.15 -4.62
C TRP A 323 -0.24 -23.02 -5.74
N ILE A 324 -1.38 -22.37 -5.47
CA ILE A 324 -2.42 -22.10 -6.48
C ILE A 324 -1.84 -21.24 -7.62
N HIS A 325 -1.03 -20.23 -7.29
CA HIS A 325 -0.31 -19.39 -8.25
C HIS A 325 0.66 -20.24 -9.10
N THR A 326 1.49 -21.08 -8.48
CA THR A 326 2.43 -21.96 -9.19
C THR A 326 1.72 -22.87 -10.20
N GLN A 327 0.55 -23.41 -9.87
CA GLN A 327 -0.23 -24.24 -10.80
C GLN A 327 -0.71 -23.45 -12.04
N GLY A 328 -1.20 -22.23 -11.83
CA GLY A 328 -1.64 -21.34 -12.91
C GLY A 328 -0.46 -20.92 -13.79
N GLU A 329 0.61 -20.42 -13.17
CA GLU A 329 1.84 -19.99 -13.83
C GLU A 329 2.45 -21.12 -14.68
N PHE A 330 2.43 -22.37 -14.19
CA PHE A 330 2.90 -23.53 -14.96
C PHE A 330 2.17 -23.67 -16.31
N GLY A 331 0.85 -23.53 -16.31
CA GLY A 331 0.05 -23.54 -17.53
C GLY A 331 0.40 -22.39 -18.48
N ARG A 332 0.55 -21.17 -17.94
CA ARG A 332 0.90 -19.98 -18.74
C ARG A 332 2.31 -20.05 -19.31
N ASN A 333 3.23 -20.71 -18.61
CA ASN A 333 4.58 -20.86 -19.10
C ASN A 333 4.66 -21.85 -20.26
N ILE A 334 3.83 -22.91 -20.27
CA ILE A 334 3.71 -23.77 -21.46
C ILE A 334 3.21 -22.96 -22.66
N ASP A 335 2.18 -22.13 -22.48
CA ASP A 335 1.65 -21.27 -23.56
C ASP A 335 2.69 -20.26 -24.07
N SER A 336 3.39 -19.60 -23.15
CA SER A 336 4.47 -18.67 -23.48
C SER A 336 5.60 -19.37 -24.22
N ALA A 337 6.07 -20.52 -23.73
CA ALA A 337 7.14 -21.28 -24.34
C ALA A 337 6.79 -21.75 -25.76
N GLN A 338 5.59 -22.27 -25.96
CA GLN A 338 5.09 -22.69 -27.28
C GLN A 338 5.02 -21.52 -28.25
N ARG A 339 4.49 -20.37 -27.79
CA ARG A 339 4.32 -19.20 -28.65
C ARG A 339 5.64 -18.54 -29.01
N MET A 340 6.58 -18.51 -28.07
CA MET A 340 7.96 -18.07 -28.30
C MET A 340 8.79 -19.11 -29.07
N LYS A 341 8.22 -20.27 -29.41
CA LYS A 341 8.87 -21.36 -30.15
C LYS A 341 10.15 -21.84 -29.47
N LEU A 342 10.13 -21.95 -28.15
CA LEU A 342 11.26 -22.45 -27.38
C LEU A 342 11.57 -23.91 -27.77
N THR A 343 12.85 -24.27 -27.74
CA THR A 343 13.27 -25.66 -27.90
C THR A 343 12.74 -26.52 -26.74
N PRO A 344 12.70 -27.86 -26.86
CA PRO A 344 12.33 -28.71 -25.74
C PRO A 344 13.20 -28.48 -24.49
N GLU A 345 14.50 -28.23 -24.66
CA GLU A 345 15.39 -27.91 -23.54
C GLU A 345 15.07 -26.56 -22.90
N GLN A 346 14.85 -25.52 -23.69
CA GLN A 346 14.46 -24.20 -23.17
C GLN A 346 13.07 -24.23 -22.51
N THR A 347 12.16 -25.05 -23.04
CA THR A 347 10.82 -25.28 -22.46
C THR A 347 10.93 -25.99 -21.11
N GLU A 348 11.78 -27.01 -21.00
CA GLU A 348 12.08 -27.66 -19.72
C GLU A 348 12.70 -26.68 -18.72
N ASP A 349 13.70 -25.90 -19.14
CA ASP A 349 14.42 -24.97 -18.27
C ASP A 349 13.49 -23.87 -17.74
N THR A 350 12.65 -23.26 -18.60
CA THR A 350 11.71 -22.21 -18.16
C THR A 350 10.66 -22.76 -17.22
N LEU A 351 10.14 -23.98 -17.45
CA LEU A 351 9.18 -24.60 -16.55
C LEU A 351 9.81 -24.84 -15.18
N ILE A 352 11.00 -25.42 -15.11
CA ILE A 352 11.69 -25.65 -13.83
C ILE A 352 11.99 -24.32 -13.12
N GLY A 353 12.56 -23.33 -13.82
CA GLY A 353 12.90 -22.03 -13.20
C GLY A 353 11.68 -21.29 -12.68
N SER A 354 10.57 -21.34 -13.42
CA SER A 354 9.28 -20.77 -13.02
C SER A 354 8.74 -21.42 -11.74
N MET A 355 8.86 -22.74 -11.58
CA MET A 355 8.37 -23.38 -10.35
C MET A 355 9.19 -22.98 -9.12
N PHE A 356 10.48 -22.64 -9.30
CA PHE A 356 11.35 -22.24 -8.20
C PHE A 356 11.34 -20.73 -7.89
N SER A 357 10.76 -19.87 -8.75
CA SER A 357 10.71 -18.41 -8.59
C SER A 357 10.14 -17.99 -7.22
N ASP A 358 8.98 -18.55 -6.88
CA ASP A 358 8.21 -18.28 -5.67
C ASP A 358 8.27 -19.42 -4.64
N ALA A 359 9.05 -20.48 -4.91
CA ALA A 359 9.08 -21.70 -4.07
C ALA A 359 9.45 -21.41 -2.61
N VAL A 360 10.22 -20.36 -2.34
CA VAL A 360 10.59 -19.94 -0.97
C VAL A 360 10.16 -18.50 -0.72
N LYS A 361 8.86 -18.23 -0.88
CA LYS A 361 8.26 -16.91 -0.67
C LYS A 361 7.40 -16.87 0.58
N ASN A 362 7.59 -15.83 1.38
CA ASN A 362 6.72 -15.48 2.50
C ASN A 362 6.69 -13.94 2.66
N LYS A 363 5.84 -13.45 3.56
CA LYS A 363 5.67 -12.00 3.78
C LYS A 363 6.96 -11.28 4.19
N SER A 364 7.89 -11.96 4.87
CA SER A 364 9.10 -11.36 5.40
C SER A 364 10.23 -11.24 4.39
N ASN A 365 10.24 -12.08 3.35
CA ASN A 365 11.31 -12.11 2.36
C ASN A 365 10.86 -11.63 0.97
N PHE A 366 9.76 -10.88 0.88
CA PHE A 366 9.17 -10.44 -0.38
C PHE A 366 10.17 -9.73 -1.31
N MET A 367 11.11 -8.93 -0.82
CA MET A 367 12.10 -8.26 -1.68
C MET A 367 13.29 -9.14 -2.09
N VAL A 368 13.42 -10.36 -1.54
CA VAL A 368 14.59 -11.23 -1.77
C VAL A 368 14.23 -12.69 -2.08
N HIS A 369 12.94 -13.02 -2.20
CA HIS A 369 12.47 -14.39 -2.43
C HIS A 369 13.09 -15.04 -3.68
N HIS A 370 13.33 -14.27 -4.74
CA HIS A 370 14.02 -14.73 -5.95
C HIS A 370 15.43 -15.30 -5.68
N ARG A 371 16.14 -14.78 -4.67
CA ARG A 371 17.44 -15.32 -4.24
C ARG A 371 17.25 -16.68 -3.55
N ALA A 372 16.27 -16.77 -2.66
CA ALA A 372 15.93 -18.02 -1.98
C ALA A 372 15.42 -19.09 -2.97
N GLY A 373 14.65 -18.67 -3.99
CA GLY A 373 14.21 -19.51 -5.11
C GLY A 373 15.38 -20.05 -5.93
N ARG A 374 16.37 -19.20 -6.26
CA ARG A 374 17.61 -19.65 -6.91
C ARG A 374 18.31 -20.72 -6.08
N GLU A 375 18.55 -20.46 -4.80
CA GLU A 375 19.24 -21.43 -3.93
C GLU A 375 18.46 -22.74 -3.81
N ALA A 376 17.13 -22.68 -3.78
CA ALA A 376 16.26 -23.85 -3.81
C ALA A 376 16.44 -24.66 -5.11
N ALA A 377 16.39 -24.00 -6.27
CA ALA A 377 16.60 -24.63 -7.57
C ALA A 377 17.99 -25.30 -7.63
N LEU A 378 19.04 -24.59 -7.24
CA LEU A 378 20.40 -25.10 -7.25
C LEU A 378 20.58 -26.28 -6.29
N THR A 379 20.00 -26.21 -5.08
CA THR A 379 20.05 -27.28 -4.08
C THR A 379 19.39 -28.54 -4.62
N PHE A 380 18.16 -28.43 -5.12
CA PHE A 380 17.38 -29.56 -5.63
C PHE A 380 18.03 -30.17 -6.88
N LEU A 381 18.35 -29.36 -7.89
CA LEU A 381 18.90 -29.84 -9.16
C LEU A 381 20.31 -30.40 -9.01
N SER A 382 21.12 -29.84 -8.11
CA SER A 382 22.46 -30.36 -7.85
C SER A 382 22.47 -31.70 -7.13
N ALA A 383 21.48 -31.95 -6.27
CA ALA A 383 21.28 -33.27 -5.67
C ALA A 383 20.78 -34.30 -6.69
N ALA A 384 20.06 -33.83 -7.71
CA ALA A 384 19.48 -34.62 -8.78
C ALA A 384 20.40 -34.76 -10.03
N LYS A 385 21.72 -34.54 -9.90
CA LYS A 385 22.68 -34.48 -11.03
C LYS A 385 22.69 -35.72 -11.93
N GLU A 386 22.32 -36.88 -11.41
CA GLU A 386 22.20 -38.13 -12.19
C GLU A 386 21.07 -38.05 -13.25
N ASN A 387 20.21 -37.04 -13.20
CA ASN A 387 19.07 -36.86 -14.10
C ASN A 387 19.42 -36.23 -15.47
N GLY A 388 20.70 -35.97 -15.76
CA GLY A 388 21.17 -35.57 -17.10
C GLY A 388 21.06 -34.07 -17.42
N ILE A 389 20.90 -33.19 -16.43
CA ILE A 389 21.00 -31.73 -16.61
C ILE A 389 22.43 -31.29 -16.29
N GLY A 390 23.12 -30.70 -17.27
CA GLY A 390 24.49 -30.20 -17.11
C GLY A 390 24.60 -29.01 -16.16
N ALA A 391 25.78 -28.79 -15.56
CA ALA A 391 26.02 -27.72 -14.58
C ALA A 391 25.74 -26.30 -15.12
N GLU A 392 26.01 -26.07 -16.41
CA GLU A 392 25.69 -24.81 -17.09
C GLU A 392 24.18 -24.57 -17.15
N ARG A 393 23.39 -25.59 -17.53
CA ARG A 393 21.92 -25.52 -17.53
C ARG A 393 21.35 -25.30 -16.13
N ILE A 394 21.87 -26.00 -15.11
CA ILE A 394 21.49 -25.77 -13.70
C ILE A 394 21.75 -24.32 -13.29
N THR A 395 22.90 -23.77 -13.67
CA THR A 395 23.24 -22.36 -13.40
C THR A 395 22.30 -21.41 -14.13
N GLY A 396 21.96 -21.70 -15.39
CA GLY A 396 21.00 -20.93 -16.17
C GLY A 396 19.59 -20.94 -15.58
N ILE A 397 19.12 -22.08 -15.08
CA ILE A 397 17.85 -22.20 -14.34
C ILE A 397 17.90 -21.37 -13.05
N GLY A 398 19.01 -21.41 -12.31
CA GLY A 398 19.19 -20.56 -11.14
C GLY A 398 19.18 -19.06 -11.48
N ASN A 399 19.75 -18.67 -12.62
CA ASN A 399 19.83 -17.27 -13.04
C ASN A 399 18.49 -16.73 -13.56
N MET A 400 17.72 -17.49 -14.35
CA MET A 400 16.36 -17.07 -14.72
C MET A 400 15.46 -16.89 -13.48
N THR A 401 15.71 -17.70 -12.43
CA THR A 401 15.02 -17.56 -11.14
C THR A 401 15.39 -16.25 -10.43
N LEU A 402 16.58 -15.67 -10.63
CA LEU A 402 16.89 -14.32 -10.13
C LEU A 402 16.26 -13.22 -10.96
N GLU A 403 16.22 -13.42 -12.27
CA GLU A 403 15.80 -12.42 -13.25
C GLU A 403 14.28 -12.15 -13.22
N HIS A 404 13.47 -13.04 -12.64
CA HIS A 404 12.02 -12.82 -12.52
C HIS A 404 11.63 -11.63 -11.64
N GLN A 405 12.55 -11.13 -10.79
CA GLN A 405 12.31 -10.00 -9.89
C GLN A 405 11.87 -8.70 -10.60
N ILE A 406 12.06 -8.61 -11.92
CA ILE A 406 11.77 -7.39 -12.67
C ILE A 406 10.27 -7.08 -12.78
N GLY A 407 9.38 -8.02 -12.44
CA GLY A 407 7.93 -7.88 -12.60
C GLY A 407 7.15 -7.69 -11.28
N PRO A 408 6.16 -6.77 -11.22
CA PRO A 408 5.95 -5.62 -12.10
C PRO A 408 6.85 -4.41 -11.71
N PRO A 409 7.52 -3.77 -12.68
CA PRO A 409 8.63 -2.85 -12.44
C PRO A 409 8.20 -1.54 -11.72
N GLY A 410 7.02 -0.99 -12.01
CA GLY A 410 6.52 0.22 -11.33
C GLY A 410 6.22 -0.01 -9.84
N PHE A 411 5.70 -1.18 -9.51
CA PHE A 411 5.48 -1.60 -8.12
C PHE A 411 6.80 -1.89 -7.40
N MET A 412 7.74 -2.58 -8.07
CA MET A 412 9.06 -2.84 -7.52
C MET A 412 9.82 -1.54 -7.24
N ARG A 413 9.76 -0.56 -8.15
CA ARG A 413 10.30 0.79 -7.89
C ARG A 413 9.76 1.39 -6.59
N MET A 414 8.45 1.33 -6.39
CA MET A 414 7.79 1.90 -5.21
C MET A 414 8.23 1.16 -3.93
N ILE A 415 8.17 -0.17 -3.92
CA ILE A 415 8.53 -0.97 -2.74
C ILE A 415 9.99 -0.78 -2.36
N TYR A 416 10.91 -0.84 -3.31
CA TYR A 416 12.33 -0.71 -3.02
C TYR A 416 12.69 0.70 -2.60
N GLY A 417 12.16 1.73 -3.30
CA GLY A 417 12.43 3.11 -2.95
C GLY A 417 11.94 3.48 -1.54
N ASN A 418 10.71 3.11 -1.21
CA ASN A 418 10.15 3.33 0.12
C ASN A 418 10.87 2.48 1.17
N GLY A 419 11.14 1.22 0.88
CA GLY A 419 11.84 0.32 1.79
C GLY A 419 13.24 0.83 2.16
N ILE A 420 14.00 1.33 1.19
CA ILE A 420 15.32 1.91 1.43
C ILE A 420 15.21 3.17 2.30
N ALA A 421 14.29 4.07 1.96
CA ALA A 421 14.07 5.30 2.71
C ALA A 421 13.65 5.01 4.17
N ASP A 422 12.73 4.08 4.38
CA ASP A 422 12.27 3.66 5.70
C ASP A 422 13.41 3.07 6.55
N ASP A 423 14.25 2.22 5.96
CA ASP A 423 15.42 1.62 6.64
C ASP A 423 16.42 2.71 7.08
N ILE A 424 16.68 3.70 6.22
CA ILE A 424 17.56 4.84 6.54
C ILE A 424 16.98 5.67 7.69
N ASN A 425 15.71 6.04 7.61
CA ASN A 425 15.07 6.86 8.64
C ASN A 425 15.03 6.13 9.99
N LEU A 426 14.76 4.82 9.97
CA LEU A 426 14.71 4.01 11.17
C LEU A 426 16.08 3.89 11.84
N GLU A 427 17.12 3.51 11.08
CA GLU A 427 18.49 3.40 11.57
C GLU A 427 18.93 4.73 12.20
N ARG A 428 18.77 5.83 11.45
CA ARG A 428 19.21 7.16 11.88
C ARG A 428 18.38 7.72 13.04
N SER A 429 17.10 7.40 13.12
CA SER A 429 16.27 7.74 14.29
C SER A 429 16.73 7.00 15.54
N ALA A 430 17.10 5.72 15.41
CA ALA A 430 17.67 4.95 16.51
C ALA A 430 19.04 5.49 16.96
N GLU A 431 19.92 5.84 16.02
CA GLU A 431 21.19 6.53 16.27
C GLU A 431 20.97 7.82 17.06
N LEU A 432 20.08 8.70 16.58
CA LEU A 432 19.78 9.96 17.24
C LEU A 432 19.24 9.73 18.66
N THR A 433 18.32 8.77 18.81
CA THR A 433 17.77 8.42 20.12
C THR A 433 18.84 7.92 21.08
N ALA A 434 19.80 7.13 20.60
CA ALA A 434 20.92 6.66 21.41
C ALA A 434 21.82 7.82 21.87
N VAL A 435 22.14 8.76 20.97
CA VAL A 435 22.95 9.94 21.27
C VAL A 435 22.23 10.90 22.23
N LEU A 436 20.92 11.10 22.05
CA LEU A 436 20.10 11.99 22.89
C LEU A 436 19.86 11.48 24.32
N LYS A 437 20.12 10.20 24.60
CA LYS A 437 20.10 9.67 25.97
C LYS A 437 21.25 10.18 26.83
N LYS A 438 22.30 10.73 26.21
CA LYS A 438 23.47 11.32 26.88
C LYS A 438 23.36 12.83 26.92
N LEU A 439 23.81 13.43 28.02
CA LEU A 439 23.95 14.89 28.09
C LEU A 439 25.00 15.36 27.09
N ALA A 440 24.88 16.58 26.57
CA ALA A 440 25.81 17.10 25.56
C ALA A 440 27.28 17.04 26.01
N ALA A 441 27.55 17.29 27.30
CA ALA A 441 28.89 17.22 27.89
C ALA A 441 29.45 15.79 28.02
N GLU A 442 28.60 14.76 27.89
CA GLU A 442 28.96 13.34 28.02
C GLU A 442 29.14 12.64 26.68
N ARG A 443 28.87 13.34 25.57
CA ARG A 443 29.02 12.79 24.21
C ARG A 443 30.48 12.76 23.82
N THR A 444 30.90 11.62 23.27
CA THR A 444 32.20 11.53 22.59
C THR A 444 32.20 12.39 21.31
N PRO A 445 33.37 12.75 20.76
CA PRO A 445 33.43 13.48 19.49
C PRO A 445 32.67 12.80 18.34
N ALA A 446 32.68 11.47 18.29
CA ALA A 446 31.95 10.70 17.27
C ALA A 446 30.41 10.79 17.46
N GLU A 447 29.94 10.78 18.70
CA GLU A 447 28.51 10.94 19.02
C GLU A 447 28.04 12.37 18.74
N GLN A 448 28.87 13.36 19.05
CA GLN A 448 28.58 14.75 18.74
C GLN A 448 28.52 14.98 17.22
N ALA A 449 29.46 14.43 16.46
CA ALA A 449 29.42 14.47 14.99
C ALA A 449 28.17 13.75 14.42
N THR A 450 27.75 12.64 15.04
CA THR A 450 26.51 11.94 14.68
C THR A 450 25.28 12.82 14.92
N TYR A 451 25.20 13.46 16.09
CA TYR A 451 24.12 14.40 16.41
C TYR A 451 24.06 15.55 15.39
N GLU A 452 25.19 16.19 15.11
CA GLU A 452 25.27 17.32 14.17
C GLU A 452 24.83 16.92 12.77
N ARG A 453 25.35 15.80 12.24
CA ARG A 453 24.94 15.26 10.94
C ARG A 453 23.43 15.01 10.87
N LEU A 454 22.85 14.35 11.86
CA LEU A 454 21.42 14.00 11.86
C LEU A 454 20.53 15.23 12.07
N HIS A 455 20.99 16.21 12.84
CA HIS A 455 20.34 17.49 13.01
C HIS A 455 20.34 18.29 11.70
N ASP A 456 21.47 18.32 10.97
CA ASP A 456 21.57 18.99 9.67
C ASP A 456 20.66 18.35 8.62
N LEU A 457 20.55 17.02 8.59
CA LEU A 457 19.58 16.32 7.74
C LEU A 457 18.14 16.69 8.09
N SER A 458 17.81 16.77 9.38
CA SER A 458 16.49 17.23 9.84
C SER A 458 16.20 18.66 9.39
N ASN A 459 17.16 19.56 9.52
CA ASN A 459 17.03 20.94 9.06
C ASN A 459 16.87 21.04 7.54
N ALA A 460 17.63 20.24 6.79
CA ALA A 460 17.51 20.17 5.34
C ALA A 460 16.12 19.68 4.92
N TYR A 461 15.57 18.68 5.61
CA TYR A 461 14.21 18.20 5.41
C TYR A 461 13.16 19.28 5.70
N GLU A 462 13.31 20.04 6.79
CA GLU A 462 12.43 21.17 7.11
C GLU A 462 12.55 22.30 6.08
N SER A 463 13.76 22.59 5.60
CA SER A 463 14.01 23.54 4.52
C SER A 463 13.34 23.11 3.21
N ARG A 464 13.43 21.82 2.83
CA ARG A 464 12.73 21.28 1.65
C ARG A 464 11.22 21.36 1.81
N ALA A 465 10.69 21.02 2.98
CA ALA A 465 9.27 21.23 3.31
C ALA A 465 8.86 22.67 3.04
N GLN A 466 9.63 23.65 3.53
CA GLN A 466 9.42 25.10 3.33
C GLN A 466 9.66 25.59 1.89
N GLN A 467 10.46 24.88 1.10
CA GLN A 467 10.59 25.17 -0.33
C GLN A 467 9.37 24.66 -1.12
N LEU A 468 8.84 23.47 -0.78
CA LEU A 468 7.75 22.82 -1.53
C LEU A 468 6.40 23.55 -1.41
N ALA A 469 6.01 23.76 -0.17
CA ALA A 469 5.43 24.98 0.35
C ALA A 469 5.35 26.24 -0.54
N ASN A 470 6.48 26.92 -0.70
CA ASN A 470 6.62 28.22 -1.36
C ASN A 470 7.02 28.06 -2.84
N PHE A 471 6.73 26.91 -3.43
CA PHE A 471 7.30 26.52 -4.71
C PHE A 471 6.63 27.26 -5.88
N THR A 472 7.38 28.13 -6.57
CA THR A 472 6.89 28.94 -7.71
C THR A 472 7.47 28.53 -9.07
N GLY A 473 8.26 27.45 -9.11
CA GLY A 473 8.90 26.96 -10.34
C GLY A 473 8.00 26.04 -11.18
N SER A 474 8.62 25.17 -11.97
CA SER A 474 7.90 24.24 -12.86
C SER A 474 7.26 23.07 -12.10
N ALA A 475 6.18 22.49 -12.65
CA ALA A 475 5.53 21.32 -12.04
C ALA A 475 6.50 20.12 -11.87
N SER A 476 7.45 19.94 -12.79
CA SER A 476 8.45 18.87 -12.70
C SER A 476 9.45 19.10 -11.57
N ASP A 477 9.86 20.34 -11.33
CA ASP A 477 10.69 20.70 -10.19
C ASP A 477 9.95 20.49 -8.87
N ARG A 478 8.66 20.85 -8.81
CA ARG A 478 7.81 20.60 -7.64
C ARG A 478 7.72 19.11 -7.32
N VAL A 479 7.51 18.27 -8.34
CA VAL A 479 7.46 16.81 -8.17
C VAL A 479 8.80 16.28 -7.68
N ARG A 480 9.93 16.73 -8.24
CA ARG A 480 11.26 16.32 -7.75
C ARG A 480 11.49 16.68 -6.29
N LEU A 481 11.08 17.88 -5.89
CA LEU A 481 11.19 18.31 -4.50
C LEU A 481 10.25 17.53 -3.57
N ALA A 482 9.02 17.26 -4.01
CA ALA A 482 8.05 16.45 -3.28
C ALA A 482 8.51 14.99 -3.11
N ASP A 483 9.04 14.38 -4.16
CA ASP A 483 9.57 13.01 -4.14
C ASP A 483 10.73 12.91 -3.13
N ARG A 484 11.65 13.89 -3.12
CA ARG A 484 12.74 13.95 -2.13
C ARG A 484 12.20 14.12 -0.71
N GLN A 485 11.21 14.98 -0.52
CA GLN A 485 10.58 15.19 0.77
C GLN A 485 9.86 13.92 1.27
N ALA A 486 9.29 13.13 0.36
CA ALA A 486 8.56 11.92 0.71
C ALA A 486 9.46 10.82 1.30
N PHE A 487 10.76 10.79 0.98
CA PHE A 487 11.70 9.81 1.56
C PHE A 487 12.04 10.06 3.03
N GLY A 488 11.59 11.17 3.62
CA GLY A 488 11.67 11.38 5.06
C GLY A 488 12.88 12.18 5.53
N ARG A 489 12.90 12.36 6.86
CA ARG A 489 13.69 13.37 7.57
C ARG A 489 15.19 13.14 7.49
N TYR A 490 15.60 11.89 7.56
CA TYR A 490 17.00 11.53 7.68
C TYR A 490 17.59 11.03 6.38
N VAL A 491 16.95 11.29 5.23
CA VAL A 491 17.51 10.97 3.90
C VAL A 491 18.18 12.22 3.33
N SER A 492 19.44 12.09 2.92
CA SER A 492 20.20 13.18 2.29
C SER A 492 19.70 13.47 0.86
N ASP A 493 20.04 14.63 0.30
CA ASP A 493 19.67 14.94 -1.10
C ASP A 493 20.36 14.01 -2.11
N GLU A 494 21.57 13.58 -1.79
CA GLU A 494 22.35 12.64 -2.59
C GLU A 494 21.68 11.26 -2.59
N GLU A 495 21.30 10.77 -1.41
CA GLU A 495 20.57 9.51 -1.24
C GLU A 495 19.20 9.55 -1.90
N ALA A 496 18.43 10.62 -1.69
CA ALA A 496 17.13 10.77 -2.32
C ALA A 496 17.24 10.77 -3.86
N SER A 497 18.27 11.41 -4.41
CA SER A 497 18.52 11.40 -5.85
C SER A 497 18.95 10.02 -6.34
N ALA A 498 19.77 9.29 -5.58
CA ALA A 498 20.16 7.93 -5.90
C ALA A 498 19.00 6.93 -5.77
N ILE A 499 18.11 7.08 -4.79
CA ILE A 499 16.87 6.29 -4.66
C ILE A 499 15.97 6.51 -5.88
N LEU A 500 15.82 7.75 -6.35
CA LEU A 500 15.03 8.05 -7.56
C LEU A 500 15.66 7.46 -8.81
N SER A 501 16.98 7.58 -8.95
CA SER A 501 17.73 7.01 -10.06
C SER A 501 17.63 5.47 -10.09
N LEU A 502 17.88 4.82 -8.95
CA LEU A 502 17.69 3.37 -8.77
C LEU A 502 16.25 2.96 -9.10
N GLY A 503 15.27 3.70 -8.59
CA GLY A 503 13.86 3.45 -8.87
C GLY A 503 13.53 3.54 -10.37
N GLN A 504 14.11 4.49 -11.09
CA GLN A 504 13.96 4.58 -12.54
C GLN A 504 14.60 3.40 -13.26
N LYS A 505 15.78 2.95 -12.82
CA LYS A 505 16.48 1.77 -13.36
C LYS A 505 15.68 0.48 -13.15
N ILE A 506 15.07 0.32 -11.98
CA ILE A 506 14.14 -0.77 -11.66
C ILE A 506 12.89 -0.70 -12.53
N ALA A 507 12.38 0.51 -12.80
CA ALA A 507 11.16 0.70 -13.59
C ALA A 507 11.33 0.41 -15.09
N THR A 508 12.53 0.59 -15.64
CA THR A 508 12.83 0.37 -17.07
C THR A 508 14.08 -0.48 -17.30
N PRO A 509 14.13 -1.72 -16.77
CA PRO A 509 15.37 -2.48 -16.64
C PRO A 509 16.01 -2.83 -18.00
N PHE A 510 15.21 -3.03 -19.05
CA PHE A 510 15.71 -3.32 -20.41
C PHE A 510 16.26 -2.10 -21.16
N GLN A 511 16.09 -0.89 -20.62
CA GLN A 511 16.63 0.35 -21.20
C GLN A 511 17.93 0.78 -20.52
N GLN A 512 18.38 0.05 -19.50
CA GLN A 512 19.57 0.40 -18.74
C GLN A 512 20.79 -0.33 -19.28
N PRO A 513 21.99 0.28 -19.15
CA PRO A 513 23.24 -0.47 -19.34
C PRO A 513 23.32 -1.63 -18.35
N VAL A 514 24.01 -2.69 -18.76
CA VAL A 514 24.16 -3.93 -17.97
C VAL A 514 25.61 -4.34 -17.82
N ILE A 515 25.90 -5.02 -16.71
CA ILE A 515 27.21 -5.59 -16.39
C ILE A 515 27.13 -7.10 -16.23
N ASP A 516 28.26 -7.78 -16.41
CA ASP A 516 28.40 -9.20 -16.06
C ASP A 516 28.44 -9.37 -14.54
N THR A 517 27.75 -10.40 -14.06
CA THR A 517 27.72 -10.74 -12.63
C THR A 517 28.62 -11.93 -12.34
N LYS A 518 28.92 -12.16 -11.06
CA LYS A 518 29.66 -13.35 -10.59
C LYS A 518 28.98 -14.69 -10.93
N TYR A 519 27.70 -14.65 -11.33
CA TYR A 519 26.91 -15.84 -11.69
C TYR A 519 26.83 -16.08 -13.20
N GLY A 520 27.51 -15.26 -14.02
CA GLY A 520 27.40 -15.30 -15.48
C GLY A 520 26.08 -14.75 -16.03
N SER A 521 25.24 -14.14 -15.17
CA SER A 521 24.04 -13.39 -15.57
C SER A 521 24.37 -11.94 -15.87
N LYS A 522 23.35 -11.17 -16.27
CA LYS A 522 23.43 -9.72 -16.37
C LYS A 522 22.68 -9.05 -15.24
N ALA A 523 23.19 -7.90 -14.82
CA ALA A 523 22.51 -6.99 -13.90
C ALA A 523 22.57 -5.57 -14.43
N VAL A 524 21.59 -4.74 -14.05
CA VAL A 524 21.62 -3.32 -14.36
C VAL A 524 22.85 -2.67 -13.72
N GLU A 525 23.55 -1.83 -14.48
CA GLU A 525 24.69 -1.07 -13.98
C GLU A 525 24.23 -0.03 -12.95
N LEU A 526 24.78 -0.13 -11.74
CA LEU A 526 24.49 0.75 -10.61
C LEU A 526 25.76 1.51 -10.20
N THR A 527 25.60 2.77 -9.82
CA THR A 527 26.64 3.51 -9.10
C THR A 527 26.88 2.88 -7.73
N ASP A 528 28.02 3.19 -7.10
CA ASP A 528 28.34 2.66 -5.77
C ASP A 528 27.28 3.02 -4.72
N LEU A 529 26.72 4.24 -4.78
CA LEU A 529 25.67 4.67 -3.88
C LEU A 529 24.35 3.94 -4.16
N GLU A 530 23.93 3.81 -5.42
CA GLU A 530 22.72 3.04 -5.78
C GLU A 530 22.84 1.57 -5.34
N ARG A 531 24.02 0.96 -5.52
CA ARG A 531 24.31 -0.40 -5.09
C ARG A 531 24.26 -0.53 -3.56
N SER A 532 24.88 0.38 -2.84
CA SER A 532 24.81 0.45 -1.37
C SER A 532 23.38 0.57 -0.86
N LEU A 533 22.56 1.42 -1.51
CA LEU A 533 21.16 1.59 -1.19
C LEU A 533 20.35 0.32 -1.48
N LEU A 534 20.56 -0.33 -2.64
CA LEU A 534 19.91 -1.59 -2.98
C LEU A 534 20.25 -2.70 -1.98
N GLN A 535 21.50 -2.77 -1.51
CA GLN A 535 21.95 -3.73 -0.50
C GLN A 535 21.20 -3.61 0.83
N ARG A 536 20.63 -2.44 1.15
CA ARG A 536 19.76 -2.27 2.33
C ARG A 536 18.48 -3.11 2.23
N THR A 537 18.06 -3.50 1.03
CA THR A 537 16.93 -4.41 0.79
C THR A 537 17.32 -5.89 0.84
N GLY A 538 18.60 -6.20 1.01
CA GLY A 538 19.15 -7.55 0.90
C GLY A 538 19.50 -7.98 -0.53
N ASN A 539 19.47 -7.07 -1.50
CA ASN A 539 19.81 -7.35 -2.90
C ASN A 539 21.18 -6.76 -3.26
N GLU A 540 22.03 -7.57 -3.90
CA GLU A 540 23.38 -7.14 -4.29
C GLU A 540 23.43 -6.48 -5.68
N ASP A 541 22.50 -6.87 -6.54
CA ASP A 541 22.37 -6.50 -7.94
C ASP A 541 20.89 -6.54 -8.33
N TRP A 542 20.54 -5.81 -9.39
CA TRP A 542 19.23 -5.92 -10.04
C TRP A 542 19.37 -6.77 -11.30
N TYR A 543 19.12 -8.08 -11.18
CA TYR A 543 19.33 -9.05 -12.27
C TYR A 543 18.26 -8.87 -13.36
N VAL A 544 18.68 -8.92 -14.62
CA VAL A 544 17.82 -8.69 -15.78
C VAL A 544 18.14 -9.69 -16.90
N PRO A 545 17.13 -10.25 -17.60
CA PRO A 545 17.38 -11.08 -18.77
C PRO A 545 18.10 -10.30 -19.85
N HIS A 546 19.09 -10.91 -20.51
CA HIS A 546 19.82 -10.27 -21.60
C HIS A 546 20.18 -11.26 -22.71
N GLU A 547 20.09 -10.82 -23.98
CA GLU A 547 20.26 -11.66 -25.18
C GLU A 547 21.63 -12.34 -25.29
N SER A 548 22.65 -11.82 -24.60
CA SER A 548 23.97 -12.43 -24.53
C SER A 548 24.05 -13.67 -23.63
N THR A 549 22.98 -14.02 -22.91
CA THR A 549 22.95 -15.18 -22.00
C THR A 549 22.22 -16.36 -22.66
N PRO A 550 22.70 -17.62 -22.49
CA PRO A 550 22.07 -18.78 -23.12
C PRO A 550 20.60 -19.02 -22.72
N TRP A 551 20.21 -18.58 -21.52
CA TRP A 551 18.86 -18.77 -20.95
C TRP A 551 17.91 -17.59 -21.19
N TYR A 552 18.31 -16.57 -21.97
CA TYR A 552 17.50 -15.38 -22.22
C TYR A 552 16.05 -15.69 -22.59
N ALA A 553 15.84 -16.51 -23.63
CA ALA A 553 14.50 -16.81 -24.12
C ALA A 553 13.63 -17.54 -23.07
N ALA A 554 14.22 -18.46 -22.30
CA ALA A 554 13.55 -19.16 -21.21
C ALA A 554 13.18 -18.21 -20.06
N SER A 555 14.08 -17.28 -19.70
CA SER A 555 13.84 -16.25 -18.69
C SER A 555 12.72 -15.29 -19.10
N ARG A 556 12.72 -14.84 -20.36
CA ARG A 556 11.63 -14.00 -20.91
C ARG A 556 10.28 -14.74 -20.90
N SER A 557 10.26 -16.04 -21.17
CA SER A 557 9.03 -16.85 -21.08
C SER A 557 8.51 -16.97 -19.65
N LEU A 558 9.39 -17.17 -18.67
CA LEU A 558 9.06 -17.21 -17.25
C LEU A 558 8.41 -15.89 -16.83
N ILE A 559 9.04 -14.76 -17.15
CA ILE A 559 8.51 -13.42 -16.80
C ILE A 559 7.16 -13.16 -17.45
N ASN A 560 6.96 -13.58 -18.70
CA ASN A 560 5.65 -13.51 -19.35
C ASN A 560 4.61 -14.33 -18.56
N ALA A 561 4.94 -15.57 -18.19
CA ALA A 561 4.04 -16.47 -17.50
C ALA A 561 3.62 -15.95 -16.11
N ASP A 562 4.57 -15.52 -15.29
CA ASP A 562 4.31 -14.94 -13.97
C ASP A 562 3.46 -13.66 -14.08
N SER A 563 3.76 -12.81 -15.07
CA SER A 563 2.97 -11.59 -15.34
C SER A 563 1.53 -11.92 -15.76
N ILE A 564 1.34 -12.90 -16.65
CA ILE A 564 0.00 -13.31 -17.10
C ILE A 564 -0.77 -13.91 -15.92
N ASP A 565 -0.16 -14.83 -15.17
CA ASP A 565 -0.88 -15.51 -14.10
C ASP A 565 -1.34 -14.55 -13.00
N ASN A 566 -0.46 -13.67 -12.54
CA ASN A 566 -0.77 -12.68 -11.50
C ASN A 566 -1.88 -11.69 -11.92
N TYR A 567 -1.93 -11.29 -13.20
CA TYR A 567 -2.67 -10.08 -13.60
C TYR A 567 -3.71 -10.26 -14.70
N ALA A 568 -3.76 -11.42 -15.36
CA ALA A 568 -4.65 -11.68 -16.48
C ALA A 568 -5.45 -12.98 -16.31
N THR A 569 -5.48 -13.57 -15.11
CA THR A 569 -6.22 -14.81 -14.83
C THR A 569 -7.15 -14.67 -13.61
N PRO A 570 -8.22 -15.49 -13.49
CA PRO A 570 -9.06 -15.49 -12.30
C PRO A 570 -8.28 -15.88 -11.03
N GLY A 571 -7.27 -16.76 -11.16
CA GLY A 571 -6.38 -17.15 -10.06
C GLY A 571 -5.60 -15.97 -9.51
N GLY A 572 -4.92 -15.22 -10.38
CA GLY A 572 -4.22 -13.99 -10.01
C GLY A 572 -5.14 -12.90 -9.43
N PHE A 573 -6.33 -12.73 -10.01
CA PHE A 573 -7.34 -11.82 -9.44
C PHE A 573 -7.78 -12.26 -8.06
N SER A 574 -8.01 -13.55 -7.81
CA SER A 574 -8.39 -14.05 -6.49
C SER A 574 -7.32 -13.74 -5.43
N LYS A 575 -6.04 -13.89 -5.79
CA LYS A 575 -4.89 -13.54 -4.93
C LYS A 575 -4.88 -12.05 -4.60
N LEU A 576 -4.98 -11.20 -5.61
CA LEU A 576 -4.91 -9.75 -5.45
C LEU A 576 -6.15 -9.17 -4.77
N VAL A 577 -7.36 -9.61 -5.12
CA VAL A 577 -8.60 -9.22 -4.41
C VAL A 577 -8.52 -9.64 -2.94
N GLY A 578 -7.99 -10.83 -2.65
CA GLY A 578 -7.76 -11.28 -1.27
C GLY A 578 -6.72 -10.47 -0.50
N MET A 579 -5.90 -9.66 -1.18
CA MET A 579 -4.93 -8.73 -0.59
C MET A 579 -5.45 -7.30 -0.46
N ASN A 580 -6.64 -6.98 -0.99
CA ASN A 580 -7.27 -5.68 -0.88
C ASN A 580 -8.58 -5.73 -0.08
N GLY A 581 -8.98 -4.61 0.51
CA GLY A 581 -10.23 -4.43 1.22
C GLY A 581 -10.12 -4.52 2.75
N PRO A 582 -11.15 -5.02 3.45
CA PRO A 582 -11.18 -5.07 4.92
C PRO A 582 -10.09 -5.97 5.49
N GLU A 583 -9.47 -5.54 6.60
CA GLU A 583 -8.35 -6.23 7.26
C GLU A 583 -7.13 -6.47 6.34
N THR A 584 -6.85 -5.53 5.44
CA THR A 584 -5.59 -5.47 4.68
C THR A 584 -4.82 -4.17 4.97
N ASP A 585 -3.52 -4.18 4.68
CA ASP A 585 -2.61 -3.06 4.93
C ASP A 585 -3.16 -1.73 4.39
N ILE A 586 -2.74 -0.59 4.95
CA ILE A 586 -3.32 0.73 4.66
C ILE A 586 -3.29 1.09 3.16
N PHE A 587 -2.29 0.58 2.43
CA PHE A 587 -2.14 0.77 0.99
C PHE A 587 -3.15 0.00 0.14
N PHE A 588 -3.89 -0.94 0.74
CA PHE A 588 -4.80 -1.86 0.06
C PHE A 588 -6.26 -1.71 0.54
N ARG A 589 -6.62 -0.62 1.22
CA ARG A 589 -7.98 -0.35 1.74
C ARG A 589 -8.97 0.08 0.67
N ASP A 590 -9.19 -0.76 -0.33
CA ASP A 590 -10.21 -0.52 -1.35
C ASP A 590 -11.59 -0.42 -0.70
N LYS A 591 -12.39 0.57 -1.10
CA LYS A 591 -13.68 0.86 -0.46
C LYS A 591 -14.81 -0.02 -0.96
N THR A 592 -14.64 -0.61 -2.14
CA THR A 592 -15.62 -1.49 -2.78
C THR A 592 -14.92 -2.69 -3.43
N ILE A 593 -15.69 -3.74 -3.69
CA ILE A 593 -15.22 -4.92 -4.40
C ILE A 593 -14.82 -4.58 -5.83
N ASP A 594 -15.47 -3.60 -6.45
CA ASP A 594 -15.15 -3.14 -7.80
C ASP A 594 -13.79 -2.42 -7.84
N GLU A 595 -13.45 -1.66 -6.79
CA GLU A 595 -12.09 -1.11 -6.64
C GLU A 595 -11.05 -2.22 -6.50
N SER A 596 -11.35 -3.28 -5.74
CA SER A 596 -10.49 -4.46 -5.61
C SER A 596 -10.34 -5.25 -6.91
N LEU A 597 -11.40 -5.39 -7.70
CA LEU A 597 -11.35 -6.00 -9.02
C LEU A 597 -10.62 -5.11 -10.04
N ALA A 598 -10.61 -3.80 -9.86
CA ALA A 598 -9.86 -2.88 -10.71
C ALA A 598 -8.36 -2.82 -10.38
N SER A 599 -7.98 -3.16 -9.14
CA SER A 599 -6.59 -3.06 -8.65
C SER A 599 -5.58 -3.89 -9.46
N PRO A 600 -5.83 -5.17 -9.78
CA PRO A 600 -4.94 -5.97 -10.64
C PRO A 600 -4.62 -5.30 -11.97
N ARG A 601 -5.61 -4.68 -12.62
CA ARG A 601 -5.43 -4.03 -13.92
C ARG A 601 -4.50 -2.82 -13.86
N ARG A 602 -4.48 -2.08 -12.74
CA ARG A 602 -3.56 -0.96 -12.55
C ARG A 602 -2.11 -1.46 -12.51
N SER A 603 -1.87 -2.54 -11.77
CA SER A 603 -0.55 -3.18 -11.69
C SER A 603 -0.14 -3.87 -12.99
N PHE A 604 -1.11 -4.43 -13.71
CA PHE A 604 -0.88 -5.13 -14.99
C PHE A 604 -0.18 -4.26 -16.02
N ARG A 605 -0.49 -2.95 -16.07
CA ARG A 605 0.14 -2.02 -17.03
C ARG A 605 1.67 -2.02 -16.90
N PHE A 606 2.17 -2.06 -15.67
CA PHE A 606 3.61 -2.12 -15.43
C PHE A 606 4.20 -3.47 -15.86
N ALA A 607 3.50 -4.57 -15.56
CA ALA A 607 3.93 -5.90 -16.00
C ALA A 607 3.96 -5.99 -17.53
N TYR A 608 2.94 -5.44 -18.20
CA TYR A 608 2.79 -5.46 -19.66
C TYR A 608 3.99 -4.83 -20.37
N ASP A 609 4.54 -3.74 -19.83
CA ASP A 609 5.67 -3.02 -20.46
C ASP A 609 6.94 -3.87 -20.57
N ILE A 610 7.13 -4.84 -19.67
CA ILE A 610 8.29 -5.74 -19.68
C ILE A 610 8.01 -7.06 -20.39
N MET A 611 6.80 -7.34 -20.88
CA MET A 611 6.49 -8.57 -21.61
C MET A 611 7.06 -8.58 -23.03
N THR A 612 7.32 -9.77 -23.58
CA THR A 612 7.64 -9.90 -25.01
C THR A 612 6.40 -9.65 -25.87
N PRO A 613 6.53 -9.35 -27.18
CA PRO A 613 5.38 -9.24 -28.08
C PRO A 613 4.46 -10.46 -28.04
N GLU A 614 5.02 -11.67 -28.00
CA GLU A 614 4.27 -12.93 -27.90
C GLU A 614 3.52 -13.03 -26.58
N GLY A 615 4.17 -12.64 -25.48
CA GLY A 615 3.59 -12.60 -24.14
C GLY A 615 2.42 -11.62 -24.06
N LYS A 616 2.57 -10.41 -24.63
CA LYS A 616 1.50 -9.39 -24.67
C LYS A 616 0.22 -9.93 -25.31
N ILE A 617 0.35 -10.58 -26.47
CA ILE A 617 -0.83 -11.13 -27.14
C ILE A 617 -1.44 -12.29 -26.34
N LEU A 618 -0.65 -13.07 -25.57
CA LEU A 618 -1.22 -14.09 -24.66
C LEU A 618 -1.97 -13.42 -23.52
N ALA A 619 -1.39 -12.37 -22.94
CA ALA A 619 -1.97 -11.65 -21.83
C ALA A 619 -3.29 -10.96 -22.22
N ASP A 620 -3.35 -10.35 -23.41
CA ASP A 620 -4.57 -9.73 -23.93
C ASP A 620 -5.69 -10.76 -24.13
N ALA A 621 -5.34 -11.96 -24.63
CA ALA A 621 -6.30 -13.05 -24.81
C ALA A 621 -6.81 -13.60 -23.47
N GLU A 622 -5.94 -13.77 -22.48
CA GLU A 622 -6.33 -14.25 -21.14
C GLU A 622 -7.10 -13.20 -20.35
N LEU A 623 -6.74 -11.92 -20.46
CA LEU A 623 -7.48 -10.84 -19.81
C LEU A 623 -8.93 -10.76 -20.32
N ALA A 624 -9.15 -10.91 -21.63
CA ALA A 624 -10.49 -10.93 -22.20
C ALA A 624 -11.36 -12.09 -21.64
N LYS A 625 -10.76 -13.28 -21.43
CA LYS A 625 -11.44 -14.42 -20.80
C LYS A 625 -11.71 -14.17 -19.31
N THR A 626 -10.76 -13.57 -18.62
CA THR A 626 -10.86 -13.23 -17.19
C THR A 626 -11.96 -12.21 -16.93
N ASP A 627 -12.19 -11.27 -17.83
CA ASP A 627 -13.28 -10.31 -17.71
C ASP A 627 -14.65 -11.01 -17.66
N ALA A 628 -14.87 -12.00 -18.53
CA ALA A 628 -16.08 -12.82 -18.48
C ALA A 628 -16.16 -13.68 -17.21
N ALA A 629 -15.03 -14.17 -16.69
CA ALA A 629 -14.97 -14.95 -15.46
C ALA A 629 -15.29 -14.10 -14.21
N ILE A 630 -14.82 -12.85 -14.17
CA ILE A 630 -15.11 -11.90 -13.11
C ILE A 630 -16.61 -11.63 -13.04
N GLU A 631 -17.28 -11.38 -14.18
CA GLU A 631 -18.72 -11.14 -14.17
C GLU A 631 -19.51 -12.37 -13.67
N ARG A 632 -19.14 -13.59 -14.08
CA ARG A 632 -19.75 -14.80 -13.52
C ARG A 632 -19.51 -14.94 -12.02
N ALA A 633 -18.32 -14.62 -11.52
CA ALA A 633 -18.01 -14.62 -10.09
C ALA A 633 -18.82 -13.57 -9.32
N ARG A 634 -19.01 -12.37 -9.91
CA ARG A 634 -19.88 -11.31 -9.38
C ARG A 634 -21.35 -11.72 -9.35
N GLU A 635 -21.85 -12.37 -10.40
CA GLU A 635 -23.22 -12.89 -10.43
C GLU A 635 -23.46 -13.91 -9.31
N ARG A 636 -22.54 -14.85 -9.10
CA ARG A 636 -22.65 -15.84 -8.02
C ARG A 636 -22.51 -15.21 -6.63
N THR A 637 -21.61 -14.23 -6.47
CA THR A 637 -21.48 -13.46 -5.22
C THR A 637 -22.74 -12.64 -4.91
N SER A 638 -23.34 -12.03 -5.94
CA SER A 638 -24.61 -11.30 -5.84
C SER A 638 -25.77 -12.23 -5.46
N ALA A 639 -25.83 -13.43 -6.05
CA ALA A 639 -26.81 -14.44 -5.68
C ALA A 639 -26.64 -14.89 -4.21
N TRP A 640 -25.40 -15.10 -3.75
CA TRP A 640 -25.10 -15.39 -2.36
C TRP A 640 -25.53 -14.24 -1.43
N LEU A 641 -25.22 -12.98 -1.78
CA LEU A 641 -25.65 -11.81 -1.01
C LEU A 641 -27.17 -11.73 -0.85
N ARG A 642 -27.92 -12.05 -1.92
CA ARG A 642 -29.38 -12.10 -1.86
C ARG A 642 -29.88 -13.15 -0.87
N GLN A 643 -29.27 -14.32 -0.86
CA GLN A 643 -29.61 -15.38 0.09
C GLN A 643 -29.26 -14.98 1.52
N GLU A 644 -28.05 -14.48 1.74
CA GLU A 644 -27.54 -14.07 3.05
C GLU A 644 -28.36 -12.94 3.68
N LEU A 645 -28.87 -12.02 2.85
CA LEU A 645 -29.67 -10.87 3.29
C LEU A 645 -31.19 -11.09 3.15
N ASN A 646 -31.62 -12.29 2.74
CA ASN A 646 -33.03 -12.62 2.45
C ASN A 646 -33.72 -11.62 1.49
N VAL A 647 -33.02 -11.19 0.44
CA VAL A 647 -33.53 -10.27 -0.58
C VAL A 647 -34.12 -11.05 -1.76
N PRO A 648 -35.41 -10.88 -2.09
CA PRO A 648 -36.04 -11.52 -3.25
C PRO A 648 -35.32 -11.21 -4.58
N ALA A 649 -35.36 -12.15 -5.53
CA ALA A 649 -34.63 -12.05 -6.79
C ALA A 649 -35.07 -10.86 -7.67
N ASP A 650 -36.33 -10.45 -7.55
CA ASP A 650 -36.95 -9.33 -8.28
C ASP A 650 -36.70 -7.96 -7.64
N GLN A 651 -36.14 -7.91 -6.44
CA GLN A 651 -35.82 -6.66 -5.74
C GLN A 651 -34.35 -6.27 -5.95
N PRO A 652 -34.00 -4.97 -5.97
CA PRO A 652 -32.60 -4.56 -5.96
C PRO A 652 -31.94 -4.96 -4.62
N LEU A 653 -30.65 -5.30 -4.67
CA LEU A 653 -29.86 -5.44 -3.45
C LEU A 653 -29.88 -4.10 -2.68
N PRO A 654 -29.99 -4.13 -1.34
CA PRO A 654 -29.89 -2.91 -0.54
C PRO A 654 -28.50 -2.29 -0.66
N ASN A 655 -28.32 -1.14 -0.02
CA ASN A 655 -27.00 -0.56 0.10
C ASN A 655 -26.14 -1.41 1.06
N ILE A 656 -25.09 -2.04 0.53
CA ILE A 656 -24.20 -2.96 1.21
C ILE A 656 -22.79 -2.38 1.13
N PRO A 657 -22.21 -1.95 2.25
CA PRO A 657 -20.83 -1.48 2.30
C PRO A 657 -19.87 -2.52 1.73
N PHE A 658 -18.86 -2.04 1.01
CA PHE A 658 -17.90 -2.83 0.24
C PHE A 658 -18.46 -3.53 -1.02
N TRP A 659 -19.78 -3.69 -1.19
CA TRP A 659 -20.33 -4.22 -2.44
C TRP A 659 -20.71 -3.10 -3.41
N ASN A 660 -21.68 -2.28 -3.04
CA ASN A 660 -22.22 -1.18 -3.86
C ASN A 660 -22.17 0.18 -3.16
N SER A 661 -21.52 0.28 -2.01
CA SER A 661 -21.17 1.54 -1.33
C SER A 661 -19.83 1.47 -0.60
N ASP A 662 -19.26 2.64 -0.34
CA ASP A 662 -18.00 2.80 0.36
C ASP A 662 -18.03 2.15 1.75
N LEU A 663 -17.07 1.26 2.00
CA LEU A 663 -16.78 0.74 3.32
C LEU A 663 -16.11 1.81 4.21
N VAL A 664 -16.60 1.93 5.45
CA VAL A 664 -15.93 2.71 6.50
C VAL A 664 -14.87 1.85 7.18
N TYR A 665 -13.63 2.31 7.19
CA TYR A 665 -12.50 1.60 7.79
C TYR A 665 -12.25 2.03 9.23
N PRO A 666 -11.72 1.13 10.09
CA PRO A 666 -11.19 1.51 11.37
C PRO A 666 -10.11 2.58 11.23
N ASP A 667 -10.17 3.51 12.18
CA ASP A 667 -9.37 4.70 12.22
C ASP A 667 -8.54 4.68 13.50
N ARG A 668 -7.32 4.15 13.35
CA ARG A 668 -6.36 3.95 14.45
C ARG A 668 -5.17 4.90 14.33
N GLY A 669 -5.21 5.90 13.45
CA GLY A 669 -4.19 6.94 13.26
C GLY A 669 -2.77 6.60 13.64
N THR A 670 -2.22 7.23 14.68
CA THR A 670 -0.82 7.02 15.08
C THR A 670 -0.54 5.60 15.57
N PHE A 671 -1.56 4.86 16.00
CA PHE A 671 -1.44 3.46 16.38
C PHE A 671 -1.53 2.52 15.18
N GLU A 672 -1.97 2.98 14.01
CA GLU A 672 -2.20 2.13 12.83
C GLU A 672 -0.97 1.28 12.45
N HIS A 673 0.22 1.87 12.45
CA HIS A 673 1.47 1.13 12.18
C HIS A 673 1.76 0.05 13.23
N GLN A 674 1.61 0.40 14.52
CA GLN A 674 1.82 -0.55 15.62
C GLN A 674 0.78 -1.67 15.57
N TRP A 675 -0.47 -1.34 15.26
CA TRP A 675 -1.53 -2.31 15.08
C TRP A 675 -1.23 -3.28 13.94
N TRP A 676 -0.72 -2.81 12.80
CA TRP A 676 -0.33 -3.70 11.70
C TRP A 676 0.84 -4.62 12.06
N LYS A 677 1.80 -4.16 12.85
CA LYS A 677 2.86 -5.02 13.38
C LYS A 677 2.27 -6.12 14.26
N LEU A 678 1.37 -5.75 15.17
CA LEU A 678 0.66 -6.73 15.99
C LEU A 678 -0.16 -7.67 15.11
N HIS A 679 -0.95 -7.15 14.18
CA HIS A 679 -1.81 -7.93 13.31
C HIS A 679 -1.03 -8.96 12.48
N LYS A 680 0.16 -8.60 11.99
CA LYS A 680 1.06 -9.52 11.25
C LYS A 680 1.75 -10.55 12.15
N ASN A 681 1.80 -10.34 13.46
CA ASN A 681 2.33 -11.31 14.42
C ASN A 681 1.23 -12.30 14.84
N SER A 682 1.34 -13.55 14.41
CA SER A 682 0.45 -14.64 14.83
C SER A 682 0.68 -15.08 16.28
N ASN A 683 1.87 -14.85 16.82
CA ASN A 683 2.31 -15.27 18.15
C ASN A 683 2.30 -14.07 19.12
N ARG A 684 1.12 -13.48 19.34
CA ARG A 684 0.96 -12.34 20.26
C ARG A 684 1.06 -12.79 21.71
N THR A 685 1.72 -12.02 22.56
CA THR A 685 1.55 -12.18 24.01
C THR A 685 0.11 -11.84 24.42
N PRO A 686 -0.39 -12.29 25.58
CA PRO A 686 -1.74 -11.94 26.04
C PRO A 686 -2.01 -10.42 26.03
N GLN A 687 -1.02 -9.60 26.41
CA GLN A 687 -1.14 -8.14 26.38
C GLN A 687 -1.18 -7.58 24.95
N GLN A 688 -0.41 -8.17 24.04
CA GLN A 688 -0.42 -7.79 22.63
C GLN A 688 -1.74 -8.17 21.95
N GLU A 689 -2.32 -9.32 22.30
CA GLU A 689 -3.63 -9.78 21.81
C GLU A 689 -4.75 -8.87 22.33
N GLU A 690 -4.72 -8.52 23.62
CA GLU A 690 -5.65 -7.56 24.21
C GLU A 690 -5.57 -6.21 23.48
N LEU A 691 -4.38 -5.65 23.34
CA LEU A 691 -4.17 -4.37 22.65
C LEU A 691 -4.59 -4.43 21.17
N TRP A 692 -4.28 -5.54 20.48
CA TRP A 692 -4.71 -5.76 19.10
C TRP A 692 -6.24 -5.77 18.99
N SER A 693 -6.92 -6.48 19.89
CA SER A 693 -8.38 -6.61 19.90
C SER A 693 -9.08 -5.28 20.21
N GLN A 694 -8.60 -4.54 21.21
CA GLN A 694 -9.15 -3.24 21.61
C GLN A 694 -9.06 -2.21 20.48
N GLN A 695 -7.98 -2.28 19.69
CA GLN A 695 -7.73 -1.33 18.62
C GLN A 695 -8.22 -1.82 17.25
N ARG A 696 -8.77 -3.05 17.14
CA ARG A 696 -9.17 -3.64 15.85
C ARG A 696 -10.23 -2.82 15.13
N PHE A 697 -11.17 -2.23 15.87
CA PHE A 697 -12.32 -1.52 15.32
C PHE A 697 -12.42 -0.05 15.79
N THR A 698 -11.30 0.56 16.19
CA THR A 698 -11.26 1.95 16.65
C THR A 698 -11.94 2.88 15.65
N GLY A 699 -12.79 3.77 16.14
CA GLY A 699 -13.52 4.75 15.33
C GLY A 699 -14.80 4.23 14.66
N LEU A 700 -15.13 2.94 14.77
CA LEU A 700 -16.36 2.38 14.19
C LEU A 700 -17.51 2.29 15.22
N THR A 701 -18.73 2.57 14.78
CA THR A 701 -19.96 2.26 15.54
C THR A 701 -20.24 0.75 15.52
N PRO A 702 -21.08 0.20 16.42
CA PRO A 702 -21.45 -1.22 16.38
C PRO A 702 -21.98 -1.68 15.01
N GLU A 703 -22.82 -0.88 14.37
CA GLU A 703 -23.33 -1.17 13.02
C GLU A 703 -22.20 -1.19 11.97
N GLN A 704 -21.26 -0.25 12.05
CA GLN A 704 -20.10 -0.22 11.14
C GLN A 704 -19.15 -1.40 11.37
N ILE A 705 -19.05 -1.91 12.60
CA ILE A 705 -18.29 -3.12 12.90
C ILE A 705 -18.94 -4.33 12.19
N ASP A 706 -20.26 -4.47 12.29
CA ASP A 706 -20.98 -5.53 11.60
C ASP A 706 -20.83 -5.42 10.08
N GLN A 707 -20.93 -4.21 9.53
CA GLN A 707 -20.68 -3.93 8.11
C GLN A 707 -19.25 -4.26 7.68
N PHE A 708 -18.25 -3.94 8.51
CA PHE A 708 -16.84 -4.22 8.22
C PHE A 708 -16.53 -5.72 8.26
N LEU A 709 -17.10 -6.45 9.22
CA LEU A 709 -17.01 -7.91 9.28
C LEU A 709 -17.76 -8.57 8.12
N PHE A 710 -18.91 -8.02 7.72
CA PHE A 710 -19.64 -8.52 6.56
C PHE A 710 -18.89 -8.27 5.26
N ALA A 711 -18.28 -7.09 5.10
CA ALA A 711 -17.41 -6.77 3.96
C ALA A 711 -16.26 -7.78 3.81
N LYS A 712 -15.68 -8.24 4.92
CA LYS A 712 -14.66 -9.30 4.90
C LYS A 712 -15.20 -10.60 4.30
N ARG A 713 -16.42 -11.01 4.68
CA ARG A 713 -17.09 -12.17 4.11
C ARG A 713 -17.41 -11.99 2.63
N ILE A 714 -17.80 -10.78 2.21
CA ILE A 714 -18.03 -10.46 0.78
C ILE A 714 -16.74 -10.65 -0.02
N ARG A 715 -15.62 -10.14 0.48
CA ARG A 715 -14.31 -10.35 -0.16
C ARG A 715 -13.97 -11.83 -0.24
N GLU A 716 -14.09 -12.56 0.86
CA GLU A 716 -13.79 -14.01 0.92
C GLU A 716 -14.65 -14.79 -0.08
N GLN A 717 -15.96 -14.48 -0.16
CA GLN A 717 -16.85 -15.06 -1.16
C GLN A 717 -16.39 -14.75 -2.59
N MET A 718 -16.03 -13.49 -2.90
CA MET A 718 -15.53 -13.13 -4.23
C MET A 718 -14.25 -13.89 -4.58
N VAL A 719 -13.32 -14.00 -3.63
CA VAL A 719 -12.07 -14.76 -3.79
C VAL A 719 -12.37 -16.22 -4.11
N ASP A 720 -13.31 -16.84 -3.39
CA ASP A 720 -13.74 -18.20 -3.61
C ASP A 720 -14.41 -18.38 -4.99
N GLU A 721 -15.29 -17.46 -5.39
CA GLU A 721 -15.92 -17.51 -6.71
C GLU A 721 -14.94 -17.33 -7.86
N LEU A 722 -13.89 -16.52 -7.68
CA LEU A 722 -12.79 -16.38 -8.65
C LEU A 722 -11.90 -17.64 -8.68
N ARG A 723 -11.64 -18.27 -7.53
CA ARG A 723 -10.89 -19.53 -7.45
C ARG A 723 -11.62 -20.66 -8.19
N LYS A 724 -12.96 -20.72 -8.10
CA LYS A 724 -13.77 -21.68 -8.87
C LYS A 724 -13.62 -21.48 -10.38
N GLU A 725 -13.45 -20.25 -10.86
CA GLU A 725 -13.23 -19.99 -12.28
C GLU A 725 -11.92 -20.57 -12.81
N GLN A 726 -10.91 -20.75 -11.95
CA GLN A 726 -9.64 -21.39 -12.29
C GLN A 726 -9.75 -22.93 -12.38
N ARG A 727 -10.84 -23.53 -11.89
CA ARG A 727 -10.98 -24.99 -11.70
C ARG A 727 -11.89 -25.61 -12.75
N VAL A 728 -11.45 -26.70 -13.39
CA VAL A 728 -12.15 -27.35 -14.51
C VAL A 728 -13.58 -27.74 -14.12
N ASP A 729 -13.77 -28.25 -12.91
CA ASP A 729 -15.06 -28.67 -12.34
C ASP A 729 -15.80 -27.57 -11.57
N GLY A 730 -15.22 -26.38 -11.46
CA GLY A 730 -15.76 -25.29 -10.65
C GLY A 730 -15.70 -25.52 -9.13
N SER A 731 -14.90 -26.49 -8.66
CA SER A 731 -14.69 -26.71 -7.23
C SER A 731 -13.84 -25.60 -6.60
N LEU A 732 -13.82 -25.53 -5.28
CA LEU A 732 -12.75 -24.83 -4.57
C LEU A 732 -11.46 -25.68 -4.55
N PRO A 733 -10.29 -25.03 -4.42
CA PRO A 733 -9.05 -25.72 -4.05
C PRO A 733 -9.25 -26.54 -2.77
N PRO A 734 -8.75 -27.79 -2.69
CA PRO A 734 -8.78 -28.57 -1.46
C PRO A 734 -7.71 -28.08 -0.47
N ASP A 735 -7.79 -28.51 0.79
CA ASP A 735 -6.62 -28.46 1.68
C ASP A 735 -5.57 -29.47 1.18
N TYR A 736 -4.52 -28.96 0.55
CA TYR A 736 -3.47 -29.76 -0.04
C TYR A 736 -2.60 -30.41 1.05
N LEU A 737 -2.48 -31.74 1.08
CA LEU A 737 -1.68 -32.48 2.06
C LEU A 737 -0.25 -32.79 1.57
N PRO A 738 0.78 -32.78 2.45
CA PRO A 738 2.09 -33.32 2.13
C PRO A 738 1.99 -34.82 1.89
N VAL A 739 2.71 -35.30 0.88
CA VAL A 739 2.67 -36.73 0.48
C VAL A 739 4.04 -37.37 0.42
N MET A 740 5.11 -36.57 0.48
CA MET A 740 6.48 -37.06 0.39
C MET A 740 7.12 -37.28 1.76
N GLY A 741 6.33 -37.18 2.84
CA GLY A 741 6.76 -37.52 4.20
C GLY A 741 7.73 -36.51 4.81
N ARG A 742 7.69 -35.26 4.35
CA ARG A 742 8.51 -34.19 4.90
C ARG A 742 7.94 -33.75 6.28
N PRO A 743 8.76 -33.64 7.33
CA PRO A 743 8.31 -33.07 8.60
C PRO A 743 7.79 -31.64 8.40
N ALA A 744 6.74 -31.26 9.12
CA ALA A 744 6.24 -29.89 9.10
C ALA A 744 7.37 -28.92 9.49
N ILE A 745 7.55 -27.86 8.70
CA ILE A 745 8.51 -26.81 9.02
C ILE A 745 7.86 -25.89 10.06
N ASN A 746 8.25 -26.02 11.32
CA ASN A 746 7.85 -25.04 12.34
C ASN A 746 8.67 -23.76 12.15
N PHE A 747 8.08 -22.75 11.51
CA PHE A 747 8.63 -21.39 11.51
C PHE A 747 8.40 -20.73 12.86
N ALA A 748 9.17 -21.16 13.87
CA ALA A 748 9.17 -20.51 15.17
C ALA A 748 10.27 -19.43 15.23
N HIS A 749 10.25 -18.38 14.39
CA HIS A 749 11.20 -17.24 14.45
C HIS A 749 10.63 -15.87 14.03
#